data_AF-A0A4Q6A9T1-F1
#
_entry.id   AF-A0A4Q6A9T1-F1
#
_cell.length_a   1.000
_cell.length_b   1.000
_cell.length_c   1.000
_cell.angle_alpha   90.00
_cell.angle_beta   90.00
_cell.angle_gamma   90.00
#
_symmetry.space_group_name_H-M   'P 1'
#
loop_
_entity.id
_entity.type
_entity.pdbx_description
1 polymer ?
#
loop_
_entity_poly.entity_id
_entity_poly.type
_entity_poly.pdbx_seq_one_letter_code
_entity_poly.pdbx_strand_id
1 'polypeptide(L)'
;ANYYTDYFREATFTGGDFVNQLQGALRFEPELNDALLYRTESRMDNFQEDTYLDLYIYQTGKKLGKQTAGVETFMGSQRMMVEALVDAAAEKDKKQNRSRVAQSYELGQTLQDAYRRGDLDMLDSINKITEYAESFTEKFLYKRNEMQASSMDSIMEAGKSLFVGVGAAHLPGKRGVIEILRKKGYTLRPIYMQDRDATQKKYIDSLTAPVHFVQQYSADSFIKVSVPGKLNDLGNSNISLKHYADMGNGSYYMLTRIRTNTLFNGFDQKKVLKFTDSLLYENIPGSIISRRSISQNGYDGVEVINRTKKGEVQHYQLYVTPTEVLIFKMGGKGNYVNGKEAETFFSSINFKEKETKTDWKPFVPASGGFTVNMPVVPQTSFVASASDGLPEWRYESVDPATGDHYAVFRKSMYSFDFIEADTFDQLLMIESLGSNEGWKKSGGATISLLNGRPVRNATFKTDDGEYVYAMAVLLGPQYYLLVHRSASKMPESSAGFFKSFNFSGFKYANAEEFSDTLLKFKVLTPVKPSFDADMMDMMMYAKKNEQVLKKDITYNDMPEDNTANFISEETGEVIVVNTFKYPDYYFAKDSAKFWQYLFNPDSSLVLRKKVRLDKGNDTRAWLLEWKDTASTRIIKKLITQKGLSLLTASTNIDSLLPASSFVRDFYN
;
A
#
# COMPACT_ATOMS: atom_id res chain seq x y z
N ALA A 1 -7.93 4.82 -11.50
CA ALA A 1 -6.83 4.30 -12.35
C ALA A 1 -6.29 5.48 -13.13
N ASN A 2 -4.97 5.65 -13.19
CA ASN A 2 -4.33 6.76 -13.89
C ASN A 2 -3.89 6.28 -15.27
N TYR A 3 -4.09 7.13 -16.29
CA TYR A 3 -3.36 7.02 -17.55
C TYR A 3 -1.92 7.45 -17.29
N TYR A 4 -0.95 6.66 -17.75
CA TYR A 4 0.46 6.93 -17.45
C TYR A 4 1.08 7.87 -18.48
N THR A 5 1.66 8.95 -17.96
CA THR A 5 2.53 9.87 -18.69
C THR A 5 3.68 10.24 -17.75
N ASP A 6 4.57 9.28 -17.54
CA ASP A 6 5.69 9.43 -16.62
C ASP A 6 6.81 10.26 -17.25
N TYR A 7 7.44 11.10 -16.43
CA TYR A 7 8.55 11.96 -16.84
C TYR A 7 9.78 11.69 -15.98
N PHE A 8 10.94 11.84 -16.61
CA PHE A 8 12.20 11.79 -15.90
C PHE A 8 12.37 13.05 -15.03
N ARG A 9 12.77 12.86 -13.77
CA ARG A 9 13.10 13.97 -12.85
C ARG A 9 14.59 14.03 -12.60
N GLU A 10 15.10 15.20 -12.23
CA GLU A 10 16.52 15.38 -11.89
C GLU A 10 16.98 14.45 -10.77
N ALA A 11 16.10 14.15 -9.80
CA ALA A 11 16.43 13.30 -8.65
C ALA A 11 16.09 11.79 -8.83
N THR A 12 15.79 11.32 -10.04
CA THR A 12 15.31 9.94 -10.32
C THR A 12 16.25 8.85 -9.79
N PHE A 13 17.57 8.97 -9.98
CA PHE A 13 18.59 8.00 -9.52
C PHE A 13 19.49 8.57 -8.41
N THR A 14 18.89 9.28 -7.46
CA THR A 14 19.59 9.79 -6.27
C THR A 14 19.34 8.91 -5.04
N GLY A 15 20.34 8.83 -4.16
CA GLY A 15 20.24 8.04 -2.93
C GLY A 15 19.27 8.61 -1.91
N GLY A 16 19.12 9.94 -1.86
CA GLY A 16 18.37 10.62 -0.80
C GLY A 16 19.00 10.43 0.59
N ASP A 17 18.49 11.17 1.57
CA ASP A 17 18.97 11.11 2.95
C ASP A 17 18.17 10.11 3.79
N PHE A 18 18.83 9.03 4.23
CA PHE A 18 18.21 8.03 5.09
C PHE A 18 18.05 8.50 6.54
N VAL A 19 18.81 9.52 6.98
CA VAL A 19 18.78 10.02 8.37
C VAL A 19 17.40 10.58 8.70
N ASN A 20 16.82 11.38 7.82
CA ASN A 20 15.45 11.89 7.98
C ASN A 20 14.41 10.76 8.03
N GLN A 21 14.59 9.72 7.22
CA GLN A 21 13.70 8.54 7.22
C GLN A 21 13.82 7.77 8.53
N LEU A 22 15.04 7.60 9.04
CA LEU A 22 15.32 6.95 10.32
C LEU A 22 14.74 7.74 11.50
N GLN A 23 14.91 9.06 11.53
CA GLN A 23 14.28 9.92 12.52
C GLN A 23 12.75 9.80 12.49
N GLY A 24 12.16 9.84 11.29
CA GLY A 24 10.72 9.65 11.10
C GLY A 24 10.25 8.32 11.64
N ALA A 25 10.93 7.22 11.28
CA ALA A 25 10.58 5.87 11.72
C ALA A 25 10.73 5.64 13.23
N LEU A 26 11.75 6.23 13.86
CA LEU A 26 11.95 6.17 15.32
C LEU A 26 10.80 6.86 16.07
N ARG A 27 10.30 7.98 15.54
CA ARG A 27 9.18 8.75 16.11
C ARG A 27 7.80 8.20 15.76
N PHE A 28 7.73 7.31 14.77
CA PHE A 28 6.49 6.98 14.11
C PHE A 28 5.55 6.19 15.03
N GLU A 29 4.36 6.77 15.25
CA GLU A 29 3.19 6.12 15.81
C GLU A 29 2.11 6.08 14.71
N PRO A 30 1.64 4.90 14.30
CA PRO A 30 0.54 4.81 13.35
C PRO A 30 -0.71 5.50 13.90
N GLU A 31 -1.26 6.49 13.19
CA GLU A 31 -2.58 7.08 13.53
C GLU A 31 -3.67 6.01 13.58
N LEU A 32 -3.49 4.93 12.81
CA LEU A 32 -4.37 3.77 12.85
C LEU A 32 -4.47 3.15 14.26
N ASN A 33 -3.45 3.28 15.11
CA ASN A 33 -3.53 2.81 16.50
C ASN A 33 -4.53 3.63 17.32
N ASP A 34 -4.61 4.93 17.10
CA ASP A 34 -5.62 5.78 17.73
C ASP A 34 -7.03 5.47 17.17
N ALA A 35 -7.14 5.00 15.93
CA ALA A 35 -8.43 4.58 15.37
C ALA A 35 -8.85 3.16 15.84
N LEU A 36 -7.90 2.23 16.00
CA LEU A 36 -8.18 0.82 16.25
C LEU A 36 -8.03 0.39 17.70
N LEU A 37 -7.16 1.03 18.49
CA LEU A 37 -6.74 0.56 19.81
C LEU A 37 -7.10 1.56 20.92
N TYR A 38 -6.98 2.85 20.64
CA TYR A 38 -7.10 3.91 21.65
C TYR A 38 -8.24 4.87 21.36
N ARG A 39 -8.55 5.73 22.32
CA ARG A 39 -9.42 6.89 22.13
C ARG A 39 -8.66 8.10 22.62
N THR A 40 -8.38 9.05 21.72
CA THR A 40 -7.58 10.23 22.05
C THR A 40 -8.36 11.50 21.67
N GLU A 41 -8.77 12.25 22.68
CA GLU A 41 -9.30 13.61 22.51
C GLU A 41 -8.56 14.51 23.49
N SER A 42 -7.56 15.25 22.97
CA SER A 42 -6.51 15.93 23.75
C SER A 42 -6.99 16.83 24.90
N ARG A 43 -8.26 17.28 24.89
CA ARG A 43 -8.86 18.11 25.95
C ARG A 43 -9.48 17.32 27.10
N MET A 44 -9.79 16.04 26.89
CA MET A 44 -10.54 15.17 27.81
C MET A 44 -9.77 13.89 28.17
N ASP A 45 -8.50 13.76 27.78
CA ASP A 45 -7.68 12.54 27.96
C ASP A 45 -7.74 11.97 29.39
N ASN A 46 -7.67 12.81 30.43
CA ASN A 46 -7.73 12.36 31.85
C ASN A 46 -9.14 11.92 32.32
N PHE A 47 -10.17 12.18 31.52
CA PHE A 47 -11.58 11.89 31.80
C PHE A 47 -12.17 10.85 30.86
N GLN A 48 -11.39 10.36 29.89
CA GLN A 48 -11.80 9.35 28.92
C GLN A 48 -11.25 7.98 29.30
N GLU A 49 -11.99 6.94 28.93
CA GLU A 49 -11.47 5.57 28.97
C GLU A 49 -10.37 5.40 27.92
N ASP A 50 -9.46 4.46 28.19
CA ASP A 50 -8.28 4.20 27.37
C ASP A 50 -8.58 3.76 25.92
N THR A 51 -9.83 3.35 25.65
CA THR A 51 -10.29 2.82 24.37
C THR A 51 -11.81 3.03 24.19
N TYR A 52 -12.35 2.70 23.01
CA TYR A 52 -13.79 2.73 22.73
C TYR A 52 -14.54 1.70 23.57
N LEU A 53 -15.79 1.99 23.99
CA LEU A 53 -16.58 1.09 24.84
C LEU A 53 -16.74 -0.31 24.22
N ASP A 54 -17.00 -0.37 22.91
CA ASP A 54 -17.17 -1.64 22.19
C ASP A 54 -15.86 -2.45 22.20
N LEU A 55 -14.72 -1.77 22.04
CA LEU A 55 -13.42 -2.40 22.14
C LEU A 55 -13.11 -2.86 23.56
N TYR A 56 -13.47 -2.06 24.58
CA TYR A 56 -13.35 -2.46 25.98
C TYR A 56 -14.14 -3.76 26.26
N ILE A 57 -15.41 -3.82 25.83
CA ILE A 57 -16.25 -5.02 25.97
C ILE A 57 -15.60 -6.23 25.27
N TYR A 58 -15.11 -6.03 24.05
CA TYR A 58 -14.40 -7.06 23.29
C TYR A 58 -13.15 -7.56 24.03
N GLN A 59 -12.31 -6.64 24.51
CA GLN A 59 -11.09 -6.94 25.27
C GLN A 59 -11.40 -7.68 26.57
N THR A 60 -12.38 -7.22 27.35
CA THR A 60 -12.84 -7.90 28.56
C THR A 60 -13.30 -9.33 28.25
N GLY A 61 -14.10 -9.52 27.21
CA GLY A 61 -14.52 -10.85 26.75
C GLY A 61 -13.34 -11.75 26.43
N LYS A 62 -12.38 -11.27 25.64
CA LYS A 62 -11.15 -12.00 25.29
C LYS A 62 -10.30 -12.36 26.51
N LYS A 63 -10.03 -11.40 27.38
CA LYS A 63 -9.26 -11.57 28.63
C LYS A 63 -9.89 -12.61 29.56
N LEU A 64 -11.22 -12.68 29.59
CA LEU A 64 -11.98 -13.67 30.37
C LEU A 64 -12.17 -15.01 29.64
N GLY A 65 -11.53 -15.22 28.49
CA GLY A 65 -11.63 -16.45 27.70
C GLY A 65 -13.01 -16.70 27.09
N LYS A 66 -13.82 -15.65 26.89
CA LYS A 66 -15.15 -15.74 26.29
C LYS A 66 -15.05 -15.72 24.76
N GLN A 67 -15.97 -16.42 24.10
CA GLN A 67 -16.12 -16.32 22.65
C GLN A 67 -16.64 -14.93 22.28
N THR A 68 -15.99 -14.28 21.32
CA THR A 68 -16.38 -12.96 20.79
C THR A 68 -16.94 -13.10 19.38
N ALA A 69 -18.00 -12.37 19.07
CA ALA A 69 -18.57 -12.27 17.73
C ALA A 69 -19.15 -10.87 17.50
N GLY A 70 -19.16 -10.41 16.26
CA GLY A 70 -19.92 -9.23 15.84
C GLY A 70 -21.37 -9.59 15.51
N VAL A 71 -22.30 -8.70 15.82
CA VAL A 71 -23.71 -8.81 15.38
C VAL A 71 -23.94 -8.22 13.98
N GLU A 72 -22.89 -7.65 13.40
CA GLU A 72 -22.79 -7.12 12.04
C GLU A 72 -21.35 -7.30 11.52
N THR A 73 -21.15 -7.19 10.20
CA THR A 73 -19.83 -7.26 9.57
C THR A 73 -19.36 -5.86 9.18
N PHE A 74 -18.05 -5.61 9.20
CA PHE A 74 -17.48 -4.33 8.80
C PHE A 74 -17.94 -3.92 7.39
N MET A 75 -17.75 -4.80 6.39
CA MET A 75 -18.17 -4.52 5.01
C MET A 75 -19.68 -4.32 4.86
N GLY A 76 -20.49 -5.09 5.59
CA GLY A 76 -21.95 -4.92 5.59
C GLY A 76 -22.37 -3.56 6.13
N SER A 77 -21.81 -3.13 7.26
CA SER A 77 -22.09 -1.82 7.85
C SER A 77 -21.62 -0.66 6.97
N GLN A 78 -20.42 -0.77 6.37
CA GLN A 78 -19.90 0.25 5.46
C GLN A 78 -20.76 0.38 4.19
N ARG A 79 -21.20 -0.74 3.62
CA ARG A 79 -22.12 -0.74 2.47
C ARG A 79 -23.41 -0.02 2.80
N MET A 80 -24.05 -0.36 3.92
CA MET A 80 -25.29 0.31 4.34
C MET A 80 -25.09 1.81 4.56
N MET A 81 -23.93 2.23 5.07
CA MET A 81 -23.61 3.65 5.22
C MET A 81 -23.51 4.36 3.87
N VAL A 82 -22.81 3.79 2.88
CA VAL A 82 -22.72 4.36 1.53
C VAL A 82 -24.10 4.42 0.87
N GLU A 83 -24.86 3.34 0.96
CA GLU A 83 -26.23 3.27 0.43
C GLU A 83 -27.17 4.27 1.10
N ALA A 84 -27.03 4.51 2.41
CA ALA A 84 -27.79 5.51 3.16
C ALA A 84 -27.46 6.93 2.71
N LEU A 85 -26.17 7.24 2.49
CA LEU A 85 -25.73 8.55 2.03
C LEU A 85 -26.21 8.86 0.61
N VAL A 86 -26.16 7.88 -0.28
CA VAL A 86 -26.65 7.99 -1.65
C VAL A 86 -28.15 8.28 -1.69
N ASP A 87 -28.96 7.49 -0.98
CA ASP A 87 -30.41 7.68 -0.98
C ASP A 87 -30.79 9.03 -0.34
N ALA A 88 -30.13 9.41 0.75
CA ALA A 88 -30.36 10.70 1.40
C ALA A 88 -29.94 11.89 0.53
N ALA A 89 -28.97 11.70 -0.37
CA ALA A 89 -28.63 12.71 -1.36
C ALA A 89 -29.77 12.93 -2.36
N ALA A 90 -30.46 11.85 -2.75
CA ALA A 90 -31.59 11.82 -3.69
C ALA A 90 -32.88 12.44 -3.15
N GLU A 91 -33.05 12.44 -1.83
CA GLU A 91 -34.24 13.00 -1.20
C GLU A 91 -34.38 14.51 -1.44
N LYS A 92 -35.54 14.90 -1.97
CA LYS A 92 -35.89 16.30 -2.24
C LYS A 92 -36.27 17.07 -0.97
N ASP A 93 -36.92 16.40 -0.01
CA ASP A 93 -37.30 16.97 1.28
C ASP A 93 -36.22 16.71 2.34
N LYS A 94 -35.14 17.49 2.26
CA LYS A 94 -34.16 17.49 3.34
C LYS A 94 -34.74 18.29 4.50
N LYS A 95 -34.97 17.66 5.66
CA LYS A 95 -35.18 18.37 6.93
C LYS A 95 -33.91 19.20 7.22
N GLN A 96 -33.82 20.40 6.66
CA GLN A 96 -32.70 21.32 6.91
C GLN A 96 -32.80 21.82 8.34
N ASN A 97 -32.24 21.07 9.29
CA ASN A 97 -32.12 21.53 10.67
C ASN A 97 -30.95 22.51 10.79
N ARG A 98 -31.20 23.77 10.40
CA ARG A 98 -30.23 24.89 10.38
C ARG A 98 -29.79 25.40 11.77
N SER A 99 -30.32 24.88 12.89
CA SER A 99 -30.01 25.37 14.26
C SER A 99 -29.06 24.47 15.09
N ARG A 100 -28.28 23.60 14.45
CA ARG A 100 -27.66 22.43 15.13
C ARG A 100 -26.50 22.70 16.08
N VAL A 101 -25.75 23.79 15.98
CA VAL A 101 -24.51 23.93 16.76
C VAL A 101 -24.78 24.20 18.24
N ALA A 102 -25.76 25.04 18.57
CA ALA A 102 -26.10 25.38 19.96
C ALA A 102 -26.87 24.26 20.68
N GLN A 103 -27.72 23.50 19.97
CA GLN A 103 -28.52 22.40 20.55
C GLN A 103 -27.73 21.09 20.73
N SER A 104 -26.58 20.92 20.05
CA SER A 104 -25.84 19.66 20.06
C SER A 104 -25.30 19.27 21.44
N TYR A 105 -24.95 20.24 22.28
CA TYR A 105 -24.42 19.96 23.62
C TYR A 105 -25.54 19.52 24.59
N GLU A 106 -26.64 20.26 24.61
CA GLU A 106 -27.82 19.94 25.44
C GLU A 106 -28.46 18.61 25.02
N LEU A 107 -28.57 18.34 23.71
CA LEU A 107 -29.03 17.05 23.19
C LEU A 107 -28.09 15.90 23.59
N GLY A 108 -26.78 16.15 23.60
CA GLY A 108 -25.78 15.17 24.05
C GLY A 108 -25.93 14.79 25.53
N GLN A 109 -26.12 15.76 26.42
CA GLN A 109 -26.39 15.49 27.84
C GLN A 109 -27.72 14.76 28.03
N THR A 110 -28.77 15.24 27.36
CA THR A 110 -30.10 14.65 27.44
C THR A 110 -30.12 13.20 26.98
N LEU A 111 -29.35 12.86 25.94
CA LEU A 111 -29.16 11.48 25.47
C LEU A 111 -28.51 10.59 26.54
N GLN A 112 -27.46 11.07 27.22
CA GLN A 112 -26.81 10.31 28.28
C GLN A 112 -27.74 10.06 29.47
N ASP A 113 -28.50 11.08 29.89
CA ASP A 113 -29.41 10.97 31.02
C ASP A 113 -30.64 10.09 30.70
N ALA A 114 -31.14 10.16 29.46
CA ALA A 114 -32.18 9.24 28.99
C ALA A 114 -31.69 7.78 29.03
N TYR A 115 -30.48 7.51 28.53
CA TYR A 115 -29.89 6.17 28.58
C TYR A 115 -29.69 5.68 30.02
N ARG A 116 -29.14 6.51 30.92
CA ARG A 116 -28.91 6.16 32.33
C ARG A 116 -30.20 5.84 33.09
N ARG A 117 -31.30 6.52 32.77
CA ARG A 117 -32.62 6.29 33.38
C ARG A 117 -33.43 5.17 32.71
N GLY A 118 -32.93 4.61 31.60
CA GLY A 118 -33.67 3.63 30.81
C GLY A 118 -34.90 4.20 30.09
N ASP A 119 -34.90 5.51 29.81
CA ASP A 119 -36.01 6.22 29.17
C ASP A 119 -35.97 6.03 27.64
N LEU A 120 -36.57 4.93 27.18
CA LEU A 120 -36.58 4.56 25.76
C LEU A 120 -37.38 5.56 24.90
N ASP A 121 -38.42 6.17 25.45
CA ASP A 121 -39.26 7.13 24.71
C ASP A 121 -38.51 8.43 24.44
N MET A 122 -37.72 8.89 25.41
CA MET A 122 -36.84 10.04 25.22
C MET A 122 -35.72 9.74 24.22
N LEU A 123 -35.11 8.55 24.26
CA LEU A 123 -34.12 8.13 23.26
C LEU A 123 -34.71 8.10 21.84
N ASP A 124 -35.93 7.55 21.67
CA ASP A 124 -36.63 7.54 20.37
C ASP A 124 -36.91 8.96 19.88
N SER A 125 -37.31 9.86 20.77
CA SER A 125 -37.57 11.26 20.46
C SER A 125 -36.31 11.98 20.02
N ILE A 126 -35.18 11.77 20.70
CA ILE A 126 -33.88 12.35 20.32
C ILE A 126 -33.43 11.81 18.96
N ASN A 127 -33.57 10.51 18.71
CA ASN A 127 -33.25 9.91 17.41
C ASN A 127 -34.05 10.56 16.27
N LYS A 128 -35.37 10.77 16.47
CA LYS A 128 -36.25 11.42 15.48
C LYS A 128 -35.92 12.88 15.23
N ILE A 129 -35.47 13.61 16.25
CA ILE A 129 -35.09 15.04 16.14
C ILE A 129 -33.69 15.17 15.49
N THR A 130 -32.81 14.20 15.74
CA THR A 130 -31.44 14.16 15.19
C THR A 130 -31.33 13.42 13.86
N GLU A 131 -32.44 12.86 13.37
CA GLU A 131 -32.58 12.29 12.04
C GLU A 131 -32.05 13.22 10.94
N TYR A 132 -31.22 12.67 10.05
CA TYR A 132 -30.65 13.39 8.92
C TYR A 132 -31.60 13.42 7.71
N ALA A 133 -32.13 12.25 7.36
CA ALA A 133 -33.01 11.97 6.23
C ALA A 133 -33.71 10.64 6.52
N GLU A 134 -34.92 10.43 6.01
CA GLU A 134 -35.70 9.22 6.30
C GLU A 134 -35.02 7.98 5.71
N SER A 135 -34.57 8.06 4.46
CA SER A 135 -33.76 7.00 3.81
C SER A 135 -32.42 6.76 4.51
N PHE A 136 -31.83 7.80 5.10
CA PHE A 136 -30.62 7.62 5.90
C PHE A 136 -30.92 6.79 7.14
N THR A 137 -31.94 7.16 7.92
CA THR A 137 -32.36 6.42 9.12
C THR A 137 -32.77 4.99 8.79
N GLU A 138 -33.48 4.78 7.66
CA GLU A 138 -33.91 3.46 7.21
C GLU A 138 -32.73 2.48 7.11
N LYS A 139 -31.66 2.87 6.42
CA LYS A 139 -30.50 1.99 6.18
C LYS A 139 -29.48 2.04 7.32
N PHE A 140 -29.17 3.23 7.83
CA PHE A 140 -28.14 3.42 8.85
C PHE A 140 -28.57 2.94 10.24
N LEU A 141 -29.88 2.91 10.52
CA LEU A 141 -30.41 2.49 11.81
C LEU A 141 -31.32 1.27 11.71
N TYR A 142 -32.45 1.36 11.02
CA TYR A 142 -33.48 0.31 11.11
C TYR A 142 -33.09 -1.02 10.44
N LYS A 143 -32.50 -0.98 9.25
CA LYS A 143 -31.95 -2.18 8.59
C LYS A 143 -30.82 -2.82 9.40
N ARG A 144 -29.99 -2.01 10.06
CA ARG A 144 -28.97 -2.51 11.00
C ARG A 144 -29.60 -3.13 12.24
N ASN A 145 -30.67 -2.58 12.80
CA ASN A 145 -31.41 -3.20 13.92
C ASN A 145 -31.95 -4.58 13.53
N GLU A 146 -32.52 -4.72 12.33
CA GLU A 146 -33.02 -6.00 11.81
C GLU A 146 -31.89 -7.04 11.69
N MET A 147 -30.75 -6.64 11.14
CA MET A 147 -29.55 -7.48 11.02
C MET A 147 -29.02 -7.88 12.41
N GLN A 148 -28.81 -6.91 13.30
CA GLN A 148 -28.28 -7.13 14.65
C GLN A 148 -29.19 -8.08 15.44
N ALA A 149 -30.51 -7.84 15.44
CA ALA A 149 -31.46 -8.70 16.13
C ALA A 149 -31.52 -10.12 15.52
N SER A 150 -31.35 -10.27 14.21
CA SER A 150 -31.29 -11.58 13.55
C SER A 150 -30.02 -12.35 13.91
N SER A 151 -28.88 -11.66 14.01
CA SER A 151 -27.62 -12.23 14.50
C SER A 151 -27.74 -12.67 15.96
N MET A 152 -28.34 -11.84 16.82
CA MET A 152 -28.60 -12.17 18.22
C MET A 152 -29.48 -13.42 18.35
N ASP A 153 -30.60 -13.44 17.63
CA ASP A 153 -31.55 -14.56 17.58
C ASP A 153 -30.87 -15.87 17.18
N SER A 154 -30.11 -15.83 16.07
CA SER A 154 -29.38 -17.01 15.57
C SER A 154 -28.38 -17.58 16.58
N ILE A 155 -27.69 -16.70 17.33
CA ILE A 155 -26.72 -17.12 18.36
C ILE A 155 -27.45 -17.74 19.56
N MET A 156 -28.56 -17.13 20.00
CA MET A 156 -29.32 -17.60 21.16
C MET A 156 -30.06 -18.92 20.87
N GLU A 157 -30.65 -19.08 19.68
CA GLU A 157 -31.26 -20.34 19.21
C GLU A 157 -30.25 -21.48 19.13
N ALA A 158 -28.97 -21.17 18.87
CA ALA A 158 -27.88 -22.15 18.94
C ALA A 158 -27.50 -22.55 20.39
N GLY A 159 -28.30 -22.16 21.39
CA GLY A 159 -28.11 -22.50 22.81
C GLY A 159 -27.01 -21.72 23.53
N LYS A 160 -26.56 -20.59 22.97
CA LYS A 160 -25.48 -19.79 23.54
C LYS A 160 -26.02 -18.60 24.33
N SER A 161 -25.46 -18.38 25.51
CA SER A 161 -25.65 -17.12 26.25
C SER A 161 -24.87 -15.99 25.58
N LEU A 162 -25.52 -14.84 25.43
CA LEU A 162 -24.98 -13.71 24.68
C LEU A 162 -25.01 -12.42 25.52
N PHE A 163 -23.90 -11.67 25.48
CA PHE A 163 -23.83 -10.28 25.89
C PHE A 163 -23.51 -9.44 24.64
N VAL A 164 -24.26 -8.38 24.37
CA VAL A 164 -24.05 -7.52 23.20
C VAL A 164 -23.97 -6.06 23.61
N GLY A 165 -22.93 -5.37 23.14
CA GLY A 165 -22.86 -3.91 23.09
C GLY A 165 -23.38 -3.42 21.73
N VAL A 166 -24.39 -2.55 21.75
CA VAL A 166 -24.85 -1.78 20.59
C VAL A 166 -25.06 -0.32 21.00
N GLY A 167 -24.95 0.60 20.05
CA GLY A 167 -25.24 2.01 20.30
C GLY A 167 -26.67 2.23 20.82
N ALA A 168 -26.86 3.18 21.74
CA ALA A 168 -28.14 3.45 22.38
C ALA A 168 -29.27 3.76 21.36
N ALA A 169 -28.93 4.32 20.20
CA ALA A 169 -29.88 4.61 19.14
C ALA A 169 -30.58 3.35 18.58
N HIS A 170 -29.97 2.17 18.70
CA HIS A 170 -30.52 0.90 18.19
C HIS A 170 -31.63 0.31 19.09
N LEU A 171 -31.75 0.77 20.34
CA LEU A 171 -32.62 0.17 21.34
C LEU A 171 -34.12 0.52 21.21
N PRO A 172 -34.51 1.80 21.06
CA PRO A 172 -35.90 2.20 21.25
C PRO A 172 -36.75 2.13 19.97
N GLY A 173 -38.06 2.31 20.13
CA GLY A 173 -39.02 2.41 19.03
C GLY A 173 -39.50 1.06 18.46
N LYS A 174 -40.51 1.10 17.59
CA LYS A 174 -41.17 -0.10 17.03
C LYS A 174 -40.26 -1.00 16.19
N ARG A 175 -39.15 -0.44 15.70
CA ARG A 175 -38.09 -1.10 14.92
C ARG A 175 -36.74 -1.08 15.67
N GLY A 176 -36.76 -0.80 16.97
CA GLY A 176 -35.62 -0.99 17.85
C GLY A 176 -35.40 -2.47 18.13
N VAL A 177 -34.17 -2.83 18.48
CA VAL A 177 -33.76 -4.22 18.76
C VAL A 177 -34.63 -4.85 19.85
N ILE A 178 -35.03 -4.09 20.88
CA ILE A 178 -35.87 -4.56 21.99
C ILE A 178 -37.22 -5.09 21.47
N GLU A 179 -37.91 -4.30 20.65
CA GLU A 179 -39.22 -4.67 20.11
C GLU A 179 -39.11 -5.78 19.06
N ILE A 180 -38.03 -5.81 18.28
CA ILE A 180 -37.78 -6.89 17.32
C ILE A 180 -37.59 -8.22 18.06
N LEU A 181 -36.81 -8.25 19.15
CA LEU A 181 -36.62 -9.47 19.95
C LEU A 181 -37.91 -9.90 20.66
N ARG A 182 -38.70 -8.97 21.21
CA ARG A 182 -40.02 -9.31 21.77
C ARG A 182 -40.94 -9.97 20.74
N LYS A 183 -40.98 -9.44 19.52
CA LYS A 183 -41.76 -10.03 18.41
C LYS A 183 -41.27 -11.42 18.00
N LYS A 184 -39.98 -11.70 18.19
CA LYS A 184 -39.40 -13.04 17.98
C LYS A 184 -39.72 -14.03 19.11
N GLY A 185 -40.39 -13.59 20.18
CA GLY A 185 -40.83 -14.44 21.29
C GLY A 185 -39.96 -14.38 22.54
N TYR A 186 -38.93 -13.53 22.57
CA TYR A 186 -38.07 -13.38 23.74
C TYR A 186 -38.75 -12.57 24.85
N THR A 187 -38.54 -13.00 26.10
CA THR A 187 -38.92 -12.21 27.29
C THR A 187 -37.75 -11.32 27.70
N LEU A 188 -37.93 -10.00 27.63
CA LEU A 188 -36.91 -9.01 27.96
C LEU A 188 -37.23 -8.32 29.28
N ARG A 189 -36.25 -8.22 30.18
CA ARG A 189 -36.33 -7.50 31.44
C ARG A 189 -35.20 -6.47 31.55
N PRO A 190 -35.46 -5.25 32.06
CA PRO A 190 -34.40 -4.28 32.29
C PRO A 190 -33.44 -4.77 33.38
N ILE A 191 -32.15 -4.46 33.22
CA ILE A 191 -31.12 -4.65 34.25
C ILE A 191 -30.69 -3.26 34.70
N TYR A 192 -30.89 -2.96 35.98
CA TYR A 192 -30.46 -1.71 36.59
C TYR A 192 -29.00 -1.79 37.02
N MET A 193 -28.23 -0.72 36.82
CA MET A 193 -26.82 -0.67 37.23
C MET A 193 -26.72 -0.88 38.74
N GLN A 194 -25.80 -1.76 39.15
CA GLN A 194 -25.41 -1.95 40.55
C GLN A 194 -24.18 -1.09 40.87
N ASP A 195 -23.76 -1.10 42.14
CA ASP A 195 -22.55 -0.40 42.60
C ASP A 195 -21.31 -0.82 41.79
N ARG A 196 -20.42 0.14 41.55
CA ARG A 196 -19.22 -0.07 40.73
C ARG A 196 -18.14 -0.81 41.53
N ASP A 197 -17.74 -1.99 41.09
CA ASP A 197 -16.60 -2.72 41.67
C ASP A 197 -15.28 -2.33 40.99
N ALA A 198 -14.60 -1.35 41.57
CA ALA A 198 -13.29 -0.90 41.09
C ALA A 198 -12.19 -1.98 41.23
N THR A 199 -12.34 -2.92 42.17
CA THR A 199 -11.35 -3.99 42.40
C THR A 199 -11.46 -5.04 41.30
N GLN A 200 -12.69 -5.46 40.97
CA GLN A 200 -12.93 -6.38 39.86
C GLN A 200 -12.47 -5.79 38.52
N LYS A 201 -12.77 -4.50 38.27
CA LYS A 201 -12.28 -3.81 37.06
C LYS A 201 -10.75 -3.87 36.96
N LYS A 202 -10.04 -3.49 38.03
CA LYS A 202 -8.56 -3.52 38.06
C LYS A 202 -8.00 -4.92 37.82
N TYR A 203 -8.64 -5.95 38.38
CA TYR A 203 -8.25 -7.33 38.14
C TYR A 203 -8.40 -7.72 36.66
N ILE A 204 -9.56 -7.47 36.06
CA ILE A 204 -9.82 -7.75 34.63
C ILE A 204 -8.83 -6.98 33.75
N ASP A 205 -8.62 -5.70 34.04
CA ASP A 205 -7.72 -4.84 33.26
C ASP A 205 -6.28 -5.38 33.28
N SER A 206 -5.86 -6.04 34.38
CA SER A 206 -4.54 -6.67 34.53
C SER A 206 -4.35 -7.99 33.77
N LEU A 207 -5.43 -8.62 33.31
CA LEU A 207 -5.36 -9.87 32.55
C LEU A 207 -4.86 -9.62 31.11
N THR A 208 -4.19 -10.62 30.55
CA THR A 208 -3.81 -10.67 29.13
C THR A 208 -4.70 -11.65 28.38
N ALA A 209 -5.15 -11.26 27.19
CA ALA A 209 -5.84 -12.15 26.27
C ALA A 209 -4.82 -13.08 25.60
N PRO A 210 -5.10 -14.40 25.53
CA PRO A 210 -4.20 -15.34 24.88
C PRO A 210 -4.07 -15.04 23.38
N VAL A 211 -2.85 -15.15 22.87
CA VAL A 211 -2.51 -14.93 21.47
C VAL A 211 -1.81 -16.15 20.86
N HIS A 212 -1.96 -16.33 19.56
CA HIS A 212 -1.29 -17.40 18.82
C HIS A 212 -0.25 -16.81 17.87
N PHE A 213 1.02 -17.07 18.16
CA PHE A 213 2.11 -16.62 17.33
C PHE A 213 2.21 -17.46 16.06
N VAL A 214 2.30 -16.79 14.92
CA VAL A 214 2.53 -17.39 13.61
C VAL A 214 3.83 -16.83 13.06
N GLN A 215 4.70 -17.75 12.63
CA GLN A 215 5.96 -17.39 11.99
C GLN A 215 5.68 -16.82 10.59
N GLN A 216 6.29 -15.68 10.30
CA GLN A 216 6.18 -14.97 9.03
C GLN A 216 7.56 -14.64 8.48
N TYR A 217 7.62 -14.47 7.17
CA TYR A 217 8.82 -14.13 6.43
C TYR A 217 8.62 -12.82 5.67
N SER A 218 9.68 -12.03 5.53
CA SER A 218 9.68 -10.95 4.55
C SER A 218 9.61 -11.52 3.13
N ALA A 219 9.15 -10.72 2.16
CA ALA A 219 8.96 -11.17 0.77
C ALA A 219 10.25 -11.69 0.11
N ASP A 220 11.40 -11.15 0.49
CA ASP A 220 12.74 -11.58 0.07
C ASP A 220 13.31 -12.73 0.93
N SER A 221 12.53 -13.26 1.88
CA SER A 221 12.93 -14.28 2.86
C SER A 221 14.13 -13.90 3.75
N PHE A 222 14.50 -12.62 3.78
CA PHE A 222 15.63 -12.14 4.58
C PHE A 222 15.34 -12.15 6.08
N ILE A 223 14.11 -11.81 6.48
CA ILE A 223 13.64 -11.72 7.85
C ILE A 223 12.68 -12.86 8.13
N LYS A 224 12.86 -13.51 9.28
CA LYS A 224 11.91 -14.44 9.89
C LYS A 224 11.54 -13.91 11.29
N VAL A 225 10.25 -13.81 11.58
CA VAL A 225 9.75 -13.32 12.87
C VAL A 225 8.39 -13.95 13.19
N SER A 226 8.13 -14.19 14.47
CA SER A 226 6.84 -14.70 14.95
C SER A 226 6.03 -13.56 15.54
N VAL A 227 4.79 -13.40 15.09
CA VAL A 227 3.85 -12.37 15.58
C VAL A 227 2.45 -12.95 15.81
N PRO A 228 1.60 -12.34 16.66
CA PRO A 228 0.25 -12.84 16.97
C PRO A 228 -0.76 -12.91 15.82
N GLY A 229 -0.42 -12.36 14.65
CA GLY A 229 -1.28 -12.33 13.46
C GLY A 229 -0.55 -11.74 12.27
N LYS A 230 -1.24 -11.63 11.12
CA LYS A 230 -0.62 -11.19 9.86
C LYS A 230 -0.12 -9.74 9.97
N LEU A 231 1.16 -9.53 9.65
CA LEU A 231 1.74 -8.21 9.47
C LEU A 231 1.23 -7.62 8.15
N ASN A 232 0.48 -6.52 8.23
CA ASN A 232 -0.08 -5.83 7.07
C ASN A 232 0.80 -4.65 6.68
N ASP A 233 0.94 -4.40 5.38
CA ASP A 233 1.71 -3.26 4.88
C ASP A 233 0.97 -1.95 5.22
N LEU A 234 1.68 -1.00 5.85
CA LEU A 234 1.21 0.36 6.05
C LEU A 234 1.95 1.25 5.05
N GLY A 235 1.21 1.80 4.09
CA GLY A 235 1.81 2.57 2.99
C GLY A 235 2.28 3.96 3.41
N ASN A 236 3.54 4.27 3.09
CA ASN A 236 3.96 5.54 2.49
C ASN A 236 5.28 5.29 1.71
N SER A 237 5.49 6.04 0.63
CA SER A 237 6.67 5.98 -0.25
C SER A 237 8.00 6.06 0.52
N ASN A 238 8.95 5.22 0.11
CA ASN A 238 10.35 5.05 0.56
C ASN A 238 10.63 4.20 1.82
N ILE A 239 9.64 3.87 2.67
CA ILE A 239 9.85 3.01 3.84
C ILE A 239 8.96 1.76 3.74
N SER A 240 9.55 0.58 3.86
CA SER A 240 8.77 -0.67 3.98
C SER A 240 8.34 -0.83 5.43
N LEU A 241 7.07 -0.54 5.70
CA LEU A 241 6.48 -0.62 7.04
C LEU A 241 5.39 -1.69 7.10
N LYS A 242 5.50 -2.59 8.07
CA LYS A 242 4.48 -3.58 8.39
C LYS A 242 3.96 -3.43 9.80
N HIS A 243 2.68 -3.74 10.00
CA HIS A 243 1.96 -3.50 11.24
C HIS A 243 0.93 -4.58 11.54
N TYR A 244 0.81 -4.91 12.83
CA TYR A 244 -0.28 -5.72 13.38
C TYR A 244 -0.81 -5.08 14.66
N ALA A 245 -2.12 -4.84 14.72
CA ALA A 245 -2.82 -4.33 15.89
C ALA A 245 -3.40 -5.51 16.69
N ASP A 246 -2.89 -5.75 17.90
CA ASP A 246 -3.49 -6.67 18.87
C ASP A 246 -4.62 -5.96 19.62
N MET A 247 -5.80 -5.98 19.03
CA MET A 247 -7.01 -5.40 19.61
C MET A 247 -7.41 -6.05 20.93
N GLY A 248 -7.01 -7.30 21.20
CA GLY A 248 -7.37 -8.02 22.43
C GLY A 248 -6.58 -7.55 23.65
N ASN A 249 -5.33 -7.14 23.44
CA ASN A 249 -4.44 -6.65 24.49
C ASN A 249 -4.18 -5.14 24.44
N GLY A 250 -4.66 -4.42 23.43
CA GLY A 250 -4.41 -2.99 23.28
C GLY A 250 -2.92 -2.71 23.02
N SER A 251 -2.30 -3.53 22.18
CA SER A 251 -0.89 -3.45 21.81
C SER A 251 -0.71 -3.60 20.31
N TYR A 252 0.49 -3.31 19.81
CA TYR A 252 0.80 -3.42 18.39
C TYR A 252 2.24 -3.88 18.16
N TYR A 253 2.48 -4.42 16.98
CA TYR A 253 3.74 -4.97 16.53
C TYR A 253 4.09 -4.39 15.16
N MET A 254 5.35 -4.00 14.97
CA MET A 254 5.81 -3.31 13.78
C MET A 254 7.16 -3.82 13.31
N LEU A 255 7.33 -3.83 11.99
CA LEU A 255 8.58 -4.04 11.30
C LEU A 255 8.77 -2.92 10.28
N THR A 256 9.84 -2.15 10.43
CA THR A 256 10.23 -1.09 9.49
C THR A 256 11.58 -1.42 8.87
N ARG A 257 11.70 -1.31 7.55
CA ARG A 257 12.99 -1.39 6.83
C ARG A 257 13.29 -0.04 6.20
N ILE A 258 14.48 0.49 6.49
CA ILE A 258 14.94 1.79 6.01
C ILE A 258 16.22 1.58 5.23
N ARG A 259 16.24 1.98 3.96
CA ARG A 259 17.42 1.88 3.11
C ARG A 259 18.46 2.90 3.58
N THR A 260 19.69 2.47 3.77
CA THR A 260 20.80 3.33 4.23
C THR A 260 21.50 4.03 3.07
N ASN A 261 21.23 3.62 1.82
CA ASN A 261 21.81 4.19 0.61
C ASN A 261 23.35 4.25 0.68
N THR A 262 23.98 3.21 1.24
CA THR A 262 25.43 3.15 1.50
C THR A 262 26.26 3.26 0.24
N LEU A 263 25.74 2.78 -0.90
CA LEU A 263 26.33 3.02 -2.21
C LEU A 263 26.44 4.52 -2.54
N PHE A 264 25.49 5.36 -2.10
CA PHE A 264 25.46 6.78 -2.42
C PHE A 264 26.29 7.63 -1.44
N ASN A 265 26.23 7.31 -0.14
CA ASN A 265 26.90 8.09 0.91
C ASN A 265 28.27 7.53 1.37
N GLY A 266 28.65 6.31 0.99
CA GLY A 266 29.93 5.69 1.32
C GLY A 266 30.04 5.22 2.76
N PHE A 267 28.91 5.10 3.47
CA PHE A 267 28.94 4.73 4.88
C PHE A 267 29.10 3.22 5.01
N ASP A 268 29.98 2.80 5.93
CA ASP A 268 30.05 1.42 6.38
C ASP A 268 29.00 1.16 7.48
N GLN A 269 28.81 -0.12 7.83
CA GLN A 269 27.86 -0.53 8.87
C GLN A 269 28.15 0.12 10.23
N LYS A 270 29.44 0.35 10.56
CA LYS A 270 29.83 0.95 11.84
C LYS A 270 29.39 2.41 11.92
N LYS A 271 29.57 3.16 10.83
CA LYS A 271 29.14 4.56 10.72
C LYS A 271 27.62 4.67 10.76
N VAL A 272 26.89 3.79 10.05
CA VAL A 272 25.43 3.73 10.11
C VAL A 272 24.94 3.41 11.53
N LEU A 273 25.56 2.44 12.23
CA LEU A 273 25.23 2.11 13.61
C LEU A 273 25.45 3.30 14.55
N LYS A 274 26.56 4.03 14.39
CA LYS A 274 26.84 5.24 15.18
C LYS A 274 25.80 6.34 14.95
N PHE A 275 25.39 6.57 13.70
CA PHE A 275 24.31 7.51 13.40
C PHE A 275 22.99 7.05 14.03
N THR A 276 22.65 5.77 13.87
CA THR A 276 21.44 5.18 14.45
C THR A 276 21.40 5.40 15.96
N ASP A 277 22.50 5.10 16.66
CA ASP A 277 22.61 5.29 18.11
C ASP A 277 22.50 6.76 18.52
N SER A 278 23.14 7.68 17.78
CA SER A 278 23.08 9.12 18.08
C SER A 278 21.68 9.71 17.98
N LEU A 279 20.83 9.14 17.13
CA LEU A 279 19.46 9.61 16.93
C LEU A 279 18.50 9.12 18.01
N LEU A 280 18.83 8.07 18.77
CA LEU A 280 17.88 7.45 19.71
C LEU A 280 17.38 8.45 20.76
N TYR A 281 18.27 9.26 21.35
CA TYR A 281 17.92 10.13 22.47
C TYR A 281 16.90 11.22 22.09
N GLU A 282 16.98 11.75 20.87
CA GLU A 282 16.11 12.83 20.39
C GLU A 282 14.84 12.31 19.70
N ASN A 283 14.82 11.05 19.29
CA ASN A 283 13.78 10.51 18.41
C ASN A 283 12.95 9.39 19.03
N ILE A 284 13.35 8.83 20.18
CA ILE A 284 12.53 7.89 20.93
C ILE A 284 11.52 8.65 21.80
N PRO A 285 10.20 8.37 21.69
CA PRO A 285 9.18 9.09 22.45
C PRO A 285 9.31 8.95 23.98
N GLY A 286 9.19 10.06 24.70
CA GLY A 286 9.15 10.06 26.17
C GLY A 286 10.53 9.83 26.80
N SER A 287 10.63 8.89 27.75
CA SER A 287 11.86 8.63 28.50
C SER A 287 12.37 7.23 28.25
N ILE A 288 13.64 7.12 27.84
CA ILE A 288 14.33 5.84 27.69
C ILE A 288 14.55 5.22 29.08
N ILE A 289 14.03 4.01 29.29
CA ILE A 289 14.19 3.19 30.50
C ILE A 289 15.47 2.38 30.42
N SER A 290 15.73 1.74 29.27
CA SER A 290 16.94 0.95 29.06
C SER A 290 17.41 1.05 27.61
N ARG A 291 18.73 0.97 27.44
CA ARG A 291 19.39 0.88 26.14
C ARG A 291 20.55 -0.10 26.24
N ARG A 292 20.59 -1.11 25.36
CA ARG A 292 21.68 -2.11 25.32
C ARG A 292 22.11 -2.40 23.89
N SER A 293 23.40 -2.65 23.69
CA SER A 293 23.89 -3.14 22.41
C SER A 293 23.51 -4.61 22.26
N ILE A 294 23.09 -4.99 21.06
CA ILE A 294 22.67 -6.36 20.72
C ILE A 294 23.34 -6.78 19.40
N SER A 295 23.39 -8.08 19.13
CA SER A 295 23.84 -8.62 17.86
C SER A 295 23.04 -9.88 17.54
N GLN A 296 22.67 -10.06 16.27
CA GLN A 296 21.87 -11.19 15.81
C GLN A 296 22.31 -11.58 14.39
N ASN A 297 22.60 -12.87 14.16
CA ASN A 297 23.04 -13.40 12.86
C ASN A 297 24.21 -12.64 12.20
N GLY A 298 25.09 -12.01 13.00
CA GLY A 298 26.24 -11.23 12.54
C GLY A 298 25.94 -9.76 12.20
N TYR A 299 24.75 -9.26 12.55
CA TYR A 299 24.36 -7.87 12.44
C TYR A 299 24.26 -7.22 13.82
N ASP A 300 24.98 -6.11 13.99
CA ASP A 300 24.98 -5.36 15.23
C ASP A 300 23.79 -4.38 15.29
N GLY A 301 23.40 -4.08 16.51
CA GLY A 301 22.17 -3.36 16.77
C GLY A 301 22.08 -2.73 18.16
N VAL A 302 20.95 -2.10 18.41
CA VAL A 302 20.60 -1.50 19.70
C VAL A 302 19.19 -1.89 20.08
N GLU A 303 19.01 -2.32 21.32
CA GLU A 303 17.69 -2.46 21.93
C GLU A 303 17.40 -1.24 22.81
N VAL A 304 16.17 -0.74 22.72
CA VAL A 304 15.67 0.37 23.54
C VAL A 304 14.33 0.00 24.13
N ILE A 305 14.13 0.27 25.42
CA ILE A 305 12.83 0.28 26.07
C ILE A 305 12.59 1.69 26.58
N ASN A 306 11.44 2.27 26.28
CA ASN A 306 11.05 3.60 26.72
C ASN A 306 9.62 3.61 27.25
N ARG A 307 9.30 4.68 27.98
CA ARG A 307 7.94 5.01 28.40
C ARG A 307 7.54 6.36 27.81
N THR A 308 6.44 6.38 27.08
CA THR A 308 5.90 7.61 26.50
C THR A 308 5.36 8.54 27.59
N LYS A 309 5.10 9.81 27.26
CA LYS A 309 4.45 10.75 28.20
C LYS A 309 3.07 10.29 28.66
N LYS A 310 2.39 9.45 27.85
CA LYS A 310 1.09 8.85 28.16
C LYS A 310 1.19 7.59 29.04
N GLY A 311 2.40 7.18 29.42
CA GLY A 311 2.64 6.01 30.26
C GLY A 311 2.72 4.68 29.51
N GLU A 312 2.59 4.68 28.19
CA GLU A 312 2.75 3.48 27.35
C GLU A 312 4.21 3.05 27.33
N VAL A 313 4.45 1.75 27.37
CA VAL A 313 5.79 1.18 27.23
C VAL A 313 5.98 0.78 25.78
N GLN A 314 7.18 1.02 25.27
CA GLN A 314 7.58 0.61 23.94
C GLN A 314 8.93 -0.08 24.01
N HIS A 315 9.10 -1.11 23.18
CA HIS A 315 10.32 -1.90 23.07
C HIS A 315 10.72 -1.93 21.60
N TYR A 316 11.97 -1.57 21.34
CA TYR A 316 12.59 -1.51 20.02
C TYR A 316 13.78 -2.46 19.99
N GLN A 317 13.93 -3.20 18.90
CA GLN A 317 15.21 -3.79 18.50
C GLN A 317 15.56 -3.29 17.11
N LEU A 318 16.71 -2.62 17.01
CA LEU A 318 17.24 -2.06 15.77
C LEU A 318 18.45 -2.86 15.33
N TYR A 319 18.54 -3.20 14.05
CA TYR A 319 19.68 -3.93 13.48
C TYR A 319 20.19 -3.23 12.23
N VAL A 320 21.51 -3.13 12.09
CA VAL A 320 22.19 -2.53 10.94
C VAL A 320 22.74 -3.62 10.02
N THR A 321 22.22 -3.65 8.81
CA THR A 321 22.66 -4.52 7.72
C THR A 321 23.53 -3.72 6.73
N PRO A 322 24.16 -4.34 5.71
CA PRO A 322 24.95 -3.61 4.73
C PRO A 322 24.20 -2.52 3.97
N THR A 323 22.87 -2.66 3.78
CA THR A 323 22.07 -1.76 2.94
C THR A 323 20.82 -1.18 3.63
N GLU A 324 20.51 -1.63 4.85
CA GLU A 324 19.30 -1.23 5.58
C GLU A 324 19.52 -1.11 7.10
N VAL A 325 18.72 -0.24 7.73
CA VAL A 325 18.38 -0.33 9.16
C VAL A 325 17.02 -0.99 9.30
N LEU A 326 16.96 -2.05 10.10
CA LEU A 326 15.72 -2.74 10.46
C LEU A 326 15.28 -2.29 11.84
N ILE A 327 13.99 -2.01 12.01
CA ILE A 327 13.39 -1.61 13.29
C ILE A 327 12.23 -2.54 13.59
N PHE A 328 12.37 -3.32 14.64
CA PHE A 328 11.28 -4.10 15.24
C PHE A 328 10.77 -3.33 16.43
N LYS A 329 9.46 -3.08 16.49
CA LYS A 329 8.85 -2.27 17.54
C LYS A 329 7.59 -2.96 18.07
N MET A 330 7.46 -2.98 19.39
CA MET A 330 6.24 -3.36 20.08
C MET A 330 5.84 -2.23 21.02
N GLY A 331 4.57 -1.84 21.01
CA GLY A 331 4.02 -0.81 21.88
C GLY A 331 2.70 -1.24 22.48
N GLY A 332 2.38 -0.75 23.67
CA GLY A 332 1.12 -1.06 24.34
C GLY A 332 1.03 -0.50 25.76
N LYS A 333 -0.16 -0.62 26.35
CA LYS A 333 -0.43 -0.17 27.72
C LYS A 333 0.00 -1.22 28.75
N GLY A 334 0.29 -0.74 29.96
CA GLY A 334 0.63 -1.58 31.11
C GLY A 334 1.93 -2.38 30.94
N ASN A 335 1.95 -3.59 31.50
CA ASN A 335 3.15 -4.44 31.53
C ASN A 335 3.25 -5.42 30.33
N TYR A 336 2.33 -5.37 29.37
CA TYR A 336 2.30 -6.34 28.26
C TYR A 336 3.59 -6.34 27.43
N VAL A 337 4.15 -5.16 27.17
CA VAL A 337 5.42 -4.98 26.44
C VAL A 337 6.64 -5.50 27.22
N ASN A 338 6.51 -5.71 28.53
CA ASN A 338 7.54 -6.35 29.37
C ASN A 338 7.22 -7.84 29.63
N GLY A 339 6.19 -8.40 28.98
CA GLY A 339 5.68 -9.75 29.19
C GLY A 339 6.28 -10.80 28.28
N LYS A 340 5.71 -12.02 28.35
CA LYS A 340 6.17 -13.20 27.59
C LYS A 340 5.96 -13.04 26.08
N GLU A 341 4.95 -12.27 25.69
CA GLU A 341 4.62 -12.00 24.29
C GLU A 341 5.69 -11.13 23.63
N ALA A 342 6.23 -10.15 24.35
CA ALA A 342 7.39 -9.38 23.90
C ALA A 342 8.62 -10.27 23.77
N GLU A 343 8.91 -11.10 24.79
CA GLU A 343 10.02 -12.06 24.74
C GLU A 343 9.89 -13.00 23.52
N THR A 344 8.70 -13.53 23.27
CA THR A 344 8.43 -14.41 22.12
C THR A 344 8.64 -13.69 20.79
N PHE A 345 8.14 -12.46 20.65
CA PHE A 345 8.33 -11.66 19.43
C PHE A 345 9.82 -11.38 19.18
N PHE A 346 10.51 -10.75 20.14
CA PHE A 346 11.88 -10.31 19.94
C PHE A 346 12.89 -11.45 19.85
N SER A 347 12.73 -12.52 20.64
CA SER A 347 13.62 -13.70 20.54
C SER A 347 13.43 -14.51 19.25
N SER A 348 12.28 -14.35 18.58
CA SER A 348 12.01 -15.03 17.30
C SER A 348 12.66 -14.35 16.09
N ILE A 349 13.17 -13.11 16.25
CA ILE A 349 13.78 -12.34 15.17
C ILE A 349 15.03 -13.07 14.68
N ASN A 350 15.05 -13.38 13.39
CA ASN A 350 16.14 -14.08 12.76
C ASN A 350 16.35 -13.56 11.34
N PHE A 351 17.60 -13.44 10.94
CA PHE A 351 17.99 -12.95 9.62
C PHE A 351 18.73 -14.03 8.85
N LYS A 352 18.69 -13.94 7.51
CA LYS A 352 19.66 -14.67 6.68
C LYS A 352 21.07 -14.29 7.13
N GLU A 353 21.94 -15.29 7.30
CA GLU A 353 23.30 -15.05 7.80
C GLU A 353 24.09 -14.13 6.86
N LYS A 354 24.92 -13.28 7.49
CA LYS A 354 25.83 -12.38 6.77
C LYS A 354 26.85 -13.19 5.98
N GLU A 355 26.89 -12.99 4.65
CA GLU A 355 27.91 -13.59 3.80
C GLU A 355 29.29 -12.98 4.13
N THR A 356 30.26 -13.84 4.45
CA THR A 356 31.60 -13.44 4.92
C THR A 356 32.70 -13.65 3.88
N LYS A 357 32.37 -14.27 2.75
CA LYS A 357 33.31 -14.58 1.67
C LYS A 357 32.74 -14.15 0.33
N THR A 358 33.61 -13.60 -0.49
CA THR A 358 33.30 -13.24 -1.89
C THR A 358 33.22 -14.51 -2.72
N ASP A 359 32.12 -14.69 -3.43
CA ASP A 359 31.86 -15.82 -4.31
C ASP A 359 31.04 -15.35 -5.52
N TRP A 360 31.77 -14.89 -6.54
CA TRP A 360 31.19 -14.32 -7.75
C TRP A 360 30.32 -15.33 -8.50
N LYS A 361 29.01 -15.10 -8.52
CA LYS A 361 28.03 -16.00 -9.14
C LYS A 361 27.01 -15.23 -9.96
N PRO A 362 26.48 -15.85 -11.03
CA PRO A 362 25.37 -15.27 -11.78
C PRO A 362 24.12 -15.19 -10.90
N PHE A 363 23.58 -14.00 -10.75
CA PHE A 363 22.30 -13.72 -10.12
C PHE A 363 21.21 -13.52 -11.18
N VAL A 364 20.03 -14.07 -10.91
CA VAL A 364 18.82 -13.90 -11.72
C VAL A 364 17.66 -13.56 -10.78
N PRO A 365 16.94 -12.45 -10.98
CA PRO A 365 15.73 -12.18 -10.20
C PRO A 365 14.71 -13.31 -10.33
N ALA A 366 13.87 -13.48 -9.30
CA ALA A 366 12.81 -14.50 -9.31
C ALA A 366 11.88 -14.35 -10.52
N SER A 367 11.54 -13.11 -10.90
CA SER A 367 10.72 -12.78 -12.06
C SER A 367 11.47 -12.81 -13.40
N GLY A 368 12.76 -13.14 -13.41
CA GLY A 368 13.61 -13.07 -14.60
C GLY A 368 13.98 -11.64 -14.99
N GLY A 369 14.07 -11.36 -16.29
CA GLY A 369 14.36 -10.02 -16.83
C GLY A 369 15.84 -9.73 -17.09
N PHE A 370 16.74 -10.10 -16.18
CA PHE A 370 18.19 -9.98 -16.41
C PHE A 370 19.00 -11.05 -15.68
N THR A 371 20.27 -11.14 -16.02
CA THR A 371 21.30 -11.91 -15.33
C THR A 371 22.55 -11.04 -15.16
N VAL A 372 23.20 -11.09 -14.00
CA VAL A 372 24.44 -10.35 -13.73
C VAL A 372 25.28 -11.09 -12.70
N ASN A 373 26.61 -11.07 -12.81
CA ASN A 373 27.46 -11.65 -11.77
C ASN A 373 27.53 -10.70 -10.58
N MET A 374 27.31 -11.22 -9.37
CA MET A 374 27.40 -10.46 -8.11
C MET A 374 28.41 -11.13 -7.17
N PRO A 375 29.13 -10.37 -6.33
CA PRO A 375 30.14 -10.91 -5.41
C PRO A 375 29.54 -11.78 -4.29
N VAL A 376 28.28 -11.53 -3.94
CA VAL A 376 27.44 -12.26 -2.98
C VAL A 376 26.00 -12.18 -3.47
N VAL A 377 25.09 -12.99 -2.91
CA VAL A 377 23.66 -12.90 -3.29
C VAL A 377 23.13 -11.50 -2.92
N PRO A 378 22.61 -10.71 -3.88
CA PRO A 378 22.17 -9.36 -3.59
C PRO A 378 20.93 -9.34 -2.71
N GLN A 379 20.88 -8.35 -1.83
CA GLN A 379 19.66 -7.97 -1.15
C GLN A 379 18.71 -7.33 -2.15
N THR A 380 17.48 -7.84 -2.20
CA THR A 380 16.46 -7.41 -3.16
C THR A 380 15.40 -6.60 -2.43
N SER A 381 15.08 -5.41 -2.94
CA SER A 381 13.99 -4.60 -2.39
C SER A 381 13.16 -3.96 -3.49
N PHE A 382 11.87 -3.75 -3.20
CA PHE A 382 10.91 -3.10 -4.08
C PHE A 382 10.20 -1.98 -3.32
N VAL A 383 10.01 -0.85 -4.01
CA VAL A 383 9.13 0.22 -3.57
C VAL A 383 8.21 0.56 -4.74
N ALA A 384 6.89 0.50 -4.51
CA ALA A 384 5.87 0.75 -5.54
C ALA A 384 5.85 2.21 -6.03
N SER A 385 6.25 3.15 -5.18
CA SER A 385 6.37 4.57 -5.49
C SER A 385 7.55 5.15 -4.73
N ALA A 386 8.68 5.37 -5.40
CA ALA A 386 9.84 6.06 -4.84
C ALA A 386 9.57 7.58 -4.72
N SER A 387 10.57 8.36 -4.29
CA SER A 387 10.45 9.83 -4.13
C SER A 387 10.04 10.58 -5.41
N ASP A 388 10.33 10.02 -6.57
CA ASP A 388 9.94 10.53 -7.88
C ASP A 388 8.54 10.05 -8.33
N GLY A 389 7.89 9.19 -7.56
CA GLY A 389 6.61 8.57 -7.87
C GLY A 389 6.72 7.28 -8.69
N LEU A 390 7.94 6.81 -8.98
CA LEU A 390 8.15 5.66 -9.88
C LEU A 390 8.37 4.36 -9.09
N PRO A 391 7.88 3.21 -9.58
CA PRO A 391 8.24 1.90 -9.05
C PRO A 391 9.74 1.64 -9.22
N GLU A 392 10.37 1.12 -8.17
CA GLU A 392 11.81 0.87 -8.15
C GLU A 392 12.15 -0.47 -7.50
N TRP A 393 12.91 -1.28 -8.25
CA TRP A 393 13.62 -2.44 -7.72
C TRP A 393 15.09 -2.11 -7.52
N ARG A 394 15.64 -2.58 -6.41
CA ARG A 394 17.07 -2.53 -6.11
C ARG A 394 17.60 -3.93 -5.82
N TYR A 395 18.74 -4.24 -6.42
CA TYR A 395 19.50 -5.46 -6.17
C TYR A 395 20.91 -5.03 -5.74
N GLU A 396 21.16 -5.02 -4.43
CA GLU A 396 22.35 -4.39 -3.85
C GLU A 396 23.21 -5.45 -3.13
N SER A 397 24.52 -5.38 -3.32
CA SER A 397 25.48 -6.24 -2.64
C SER A 397 26.72 -5.47 -2.24
N VAL A 398 27.34 -5.85 -1.12
CA VAL A 398 28.63 -5.34 -0.69
C VAL A 398 29.61 -6.50 -0.69
N ASP A 399 30.74 -6.36 -1.40
CA ASP A 399 31.78 -7.38 -1.45
C ASP A 399 32.47 -7.46 -0.07
N PRO A 400 32.41 -8.60 0.64
CA PRO A 400 33.00 -8.71 1.98
C PRO A 400 34.53 -8.65 1.99
N ALA A 401 35.21 -8.88 0.85
CA ALA A 401 36.66 -8.81 0.76
C ALA A 401 37.18 -7.39 0.53
N THR A 402 36.50 -6.59 -0.29
CA THR A 402 36.96 -5.24 -0.67
C THR A 402 36.18 -4.11 0.01
N GLY A 403 34.94 -4.37 0.42
CA GLY A 403 34.00 -3.33 0.86
C GLY A 403 33.30 -2.61 -0.28
N ASP A 404 33.55 -2.99 -1.54
CA ASP A 404 32.95 -2.34 -2.71
C ASP A 404 31.44 -2.60 -2.79
N HIS A 405 30.69 -1.60 -3.24
CA HIS A 405 29.24 -1.67 -3.38
C HIS A 405 28.85 -1.89 -4.84
N TYR A 406 28.01 -2.89 -5.10
CA TYR A 406 27.45 -3.18 -6.42
C TYR A 406 25.93 -3.12 -6.37
N ALA A 407 25.32 -2.51 -7.38
CA ALA A 407 23.88 -2.43 -7.47
C ALA A 407 23.36 -2.51 -8.90
N VAL A 408 22.17 -3.08 -9.03
CA VAL A 408 21.30 -2.90 -10.20
C VAL A 408 20.03 -2.21 -9.72
N PHE A 409 19.78 -1.00 -10.21
CA PHE A 409 18.52 -0.29 -10.05
C PHE A 409 17.67 -0.53 -11.28
N ARG A 410 16.41 -0.90 -11.11
CA ARG A 410 15.42 -0.98 -12.19
C ARG A 410 14.22 -0.09 -11.84
N LYS A 411 14.03 0.97 -12.60
CA LYS A 411 12.82 1.79 -12.54
C LYS A 411 11.94 1.51 -13.73
N SER A 412 10.64 1.51 -13.52
CA SER A 412 9.65 1.35 -14.59
C SER A 412 8.99 2.69 -14.87
N MET A 413 9.07 3.15 -16.12
CA MET A 413 8.46 4.40 -16.56
C MET A 413 7.58 4.13 -17.77
N TYR A 414 6.38 4.68 -17.74
CA TYR A 414 5.38 4.42 -18.76
C TYR A 414 4.96 5.71 -19.44
N SER A 415 5.07 5.72 -20.77
CA SER A 415 4.49 6.75 -21.63
C SER A 415 3.90 6.07 -22.85
N PHE A 416 2.62 6.33 -23.10
CA PHE A 416 1.88 5.79 -24.24
C PHE A 416 1.63 6.81 -25.35
N ASP A 417 2.12 8.04 -25.17
CA ASP A 417 1.92 9.15 -26.10
C ASP A 417 3.22 9.60 -26.78
N PHE A 418 4.38 9.35 -26.14
CA PHE A 418 5.70 9.72 -26.67
C PHE A 418 6.77 8.69 -26.30
N ILE A 419 7.84 8.65 -27.10
CA ILE A 419 9.09 7.92 -26.83
C ILE A 419 10.24 8.85 -27.22
N GLU A 420 11.23 8.98 -26.36
CA GLU A 420 12.49 9.68 -26.65
C GLU A 420 13.58 8.72 -27.15
N ALA A 421 14.64 9.26 -27.76
CA ALA A 421 15.81 8.47 -28.15
C ALA A 421 16.46 7.77 -26.93
N ASP A 422 16.86 6.51 -27.07
CA ASP A 422 17.41 5.74 -25.93
C ASP A 422 18.66 6.41 -25.34
N THR A 423 19.50 6.98 -26.21
CA THR A 423 20.75 7.65 -25.79
C THR A 423 20.52 8.97 -25.06
N PHE A 424 19.37 9.61 -25.26
CA PHE A 424 18.94 10.81 -24.54
C PHE A 424 18.45 10.44 -23.15
N ASP A 425 17.56 9.46 -23.03
CA ASP A 425 17.12 8.97 -21.72
C ASP A 425 18.28 8.44 -20.88
N GLN A 426 19.21 7.70 -21.50
CA GLN A 426 20.44 7.25 -20.83
C GLN A 426 21.32 8.43 -20.37
N LEU A 427 21.33 9.55 -21.10
CA LEU A 427 22.02 10.75 -20.64
C LEU A 427 21.35 11.30 -19.38
N LEU A 428 20.02 11.43 -19.38
CA LEU A 428 19.27 11.90 -18.21
C LEU A 428 19.49 10.98 -16.99
N MET A 429 19.57 9.66 -17.19
CA MET A 429 19.91 8.70 -16.12
C MET A 429 21.27 9.01 -15.48
N ILE A 430 22.29 9.26 -16.31
CA ILE A 430 23.64 9.57 -15.83
C ILE A 430 23.70 10.94 -15.17
N GLU A 431 23.01 11.95 -15.71
CA GLU A 431 22.98 13.29 -15.11
C GLU A 431 22.23 13.27 -13.76
N SER A 432 21.13 12.52 -13.65
CA SER A 432 20.42 12.32 -12.38
C SER A 432 21.24 11.55 -11.35
N LEU A 433 21.99 10.53 -11.77
CA LEU A 433 22.96 9.90 -10.87
C LEU A 433 24.06 10.88 -10.45
N GLY A 434 24.50 11.74 -11.35
CA GLY A 434 25.52 12.75 -11.11
C GLY A 434 25.08 13.90 -10.20
N SER A 435 23.77 14.09 -10.01
CA SER A 435 23.22 15.15 -9.14
C SER A 435 23.25 14.80 -7.65
N ASN A 436 23.79 13.63 -7.27
CA ASN A 436 24.05 13.31 -5.87
C ASN A 436 25.07 14.28 -5.27
N GLU A 437 24.82 14.73 -4.04
CA GLU A 437 25.70 15.68 -3.36
C GLU A 437 27.12 15.10 -3.19
N GLY A 438 28.12 15.93 -3.47
CA GLY A 438 29.53 15.54 -3.36
C GLY A 438 30.04 14.62 -4.49
N TRP A 439 29.28 14.43 -5.57
CA TRP A 439 29.70 13.64 -6.73
C TRP A 439 30.15 14.57 -7.86
N LYS A 440 31.31 14.29 -8.45
CA LYS A 440 31.87 15.04 -9.57
C LYS A 440 32.19 14.10 -10.72
N LYS A 441 31.66 14.39 -11.91
CA LYS A 441 31.92 13.59 -13.11
C LYS A 441 33.43 13.56 -13.40
N SER A 442 33.99 12.37 -13.56
CA SER A 442 35.42 12.13 -13.76
C SER A 442 35.62 11.57 -15.18
N GLY A 443 35.79 12.49 -16.14
CA GLY A 443 35.88 12.17 -17.57
C GLY A 443 34.55 12.28 -18.33
N GLY A 444 34.60 12.03 -19.65
CA GLY A 444 33.41 12.06 -20.51
C GLY A 444 32.59 10.76 -20.39
N ALA A 445 31.26 10.87 -20.47
CA ALA A 445 30.41 9.69 -20.61
C ALA A 445 30.60 9.08 -22.01
N THR A 446 30.74 7.75 -22.08
CA THR A 446 30.93 7.04 -23.35
C THR A 446 29.67 6.25 -23.71
N ILE A 447 29.45 6.07 -25.02
CA ILE A 447 28.39 5.21 -25.53
C ILE A 447 29.06 3.97 -26.12
N SER A 448 28.51 2.80 -25.80
CA SER A 448 28.93 1.52 -26.37
C SER A 448 27.70 0.65 -26.67
N LEU A 449 27.91 -0.56 -27.17
CA LEU A 449 26.83 -1.50 -27.45
C LEU A 449 26.88 -2.70 -26.51
N LEU A 450 25.72 -3.05 -25.96
CA LEU A 450 25.47 -4.30 -25.24
C LEU A 450 24.42 -5.09 -26.00
N ASN A 451 24.81 -6.21 -26.61
CA ASN A 451 23.90 -7.07 -27.41
C ASN A 451 23.08 -6.27 -28.45
N GLY A 452 23.72 -5.33 -29.14
CA GLY A 452 23.10 -4.46 -30.15
C GLY A 452 22.32 -3.26 -29.60
N ARG A 453 22.27 -3.07 -28.28
CA ARG A 453 21.62 -1.92 -27.63
C ARG A 453 22.62 -0.85 -27.24
N PRO A 454 22.30 0.44 -27.38
CA PRO A 454 23.13 1.50 -26.82
C PRO A 454 23.15 1.38 -25.29
N VAL A 455 24.33 1.53 -24.72
CA VAL A 455 24.52 1.72 -23.27
C VAL A 455 25.40 2.93 -23.04
N ARG A 456 25.13 3.67 -21.97
CA ARG A 456 25.93 4.82 -21.58
C ARG A 456 26.70 4.52 -20.31
N ASN A 457 28.02 4.67 -20.37
CA ASN A 457 28.91 4.50 -19.24
C ASN A 457 29.36 5.86 -18.71
N ALA A 458 29.48 5.99 -17.40
CA ALA A 458 30.04 7.17 -16.75
C ALA A 458 30.87 6.79 -15.54
N THR A 459 31.78 7.68 -15.17
CA THR A 459 32.56 7.58 -13.94
C THR A 459 32.42 8.88 -13.16
N PHE A 460 32.23 8.77 -11.85
CA PHE A 460 32.20 9.87 -10.91
C PHE A 460 33.30 9.67 -9.88
N LYS A 461 33.78 10.79 -9.34
CA LYS A 461 34.62 10.84 -8.16
C LYS A 461 33.81 11.49 -7.05
N THR A 462 33.80 10.86 -5.88
CA THR A 462 33.09 11.34 -4.71
C THR A 462 34.01 12.18 -3.83
N ASP A 463 33.45 13.05 -2.99
CA ASP A 463 34.23 13.94 -2.10
C ASP A 463 35.00 13.18 -1.02
N ASP A 464 34.60 11.94 -0.69
CA ASP A 464 35.38 11.03 0.16
C ASP A 464 36.51 10.30 -0.59
N GLY A 465 36.70 10.60 -1.88
CA GLY A 465 37.85 10.18 -2.68
C GLY A 465 37.66 8.87 -3.46
N GLU A 466 36.51 8.21 -3.31
CA GLU A 466 36.17 6.98 -4.03
C GLU A 466 35.72 7.25 -5.48
N TYR A 467 35.55 6.16 -6.23
CA TYR A 467 35.10 6.18 -7.61
C TYR A 467 33.78 5.43 -7.74
N VAL A 468 32.86 6.01 -8.50
CA VAL A 468 31.58 5.38 -8.86
C VAL A 468 31.54 5.18 -10.37
N TYR A 469 31.39 3.94 -10.77
CA TYR A 469 31.22 3.51 -12.16
C TYR A 469 29.74 3.20 -12.40
N ALA A 470 29.20 3.68 -13.51
CA ALA A 470 27.80 3.45 -13.84
C ALA A 470 27.60 3.07 -15.29
N MET A 471 26.61 2.20 -15.54
CA MET A 471 26.12 1.83 -16.87
C MET A 471 24.60 1.96 -16.92
N ALA A 472 24.09 2.81 -17.80
CA ALA A 472 22.67 3.01 -18.06
C ALA A 472 22.25 2.27 -19.33
N VAL A 473 21.16 1.50 -19.25
CA VAL A 473 20.58 0.74 -20.37
C VAL A 473 19.06 0.61 -20.22
N LEU A 474 18.35 0.57 -21.36
CA LEU A 474 16.89 0.48 -21.41
C LEU A 474 16.44 -0.87 -21.96
N LEU A 475 15.27 -1.34 -21.50
CA LEU A 475 14.53 -2.47 -22.06
C LEU A 475 13.02 -2.18 -22.01
N GLY A 476 12.43 -1.85 -23.15
CA GLY A 476 11.02 -1.42 -23.18
C GLY A 476 10.77 -0.27 -22.16
N PRO A 477 9.79 -0.39 -21.25
CA PRO A 477 9.56 0.62 -20.20
C PRO A 477 10.53 0.55 -19.00
N GLN A 478 11.52 -0.35 -19.02
CA GLN A 478 12.43 -0.57 -17.90
C GLN A 478 13.76 0.18 -18.08
N TYR A 479 14.12 0.96 -17.06
CA TYR A 479 15.33 1.76 -16.97
C TYR A 479 16.28 1.10 -15.99
N TYR A 480 17.33 0.46 -16.51
CA TYR A 480 18.34 -0.24 -15.72
C TYR A 480 19.56 0.65 -15.54
N LEU A 481 19.93 0.89 -14.28
CA LEU A 481 21.17 1.55 -13.91
C LEU A 481 22.00 0.59 -13.07
N LEU A 482 23.14 0.16 -13.61
CA LEU A 482 24.13 -0.60 -12.88
C LEU A 482 25.13 0.36 -12.27
N VAL A 483 25.48 0.16 -11.00
CA VAL A 483 26.42 1.03 -10.29
C VAL A 483 27.41 0.19 -9.50
N HIS A 484 28.68 0.58 -9.54
CA HIS A 484 29.74 0.01 -8.74
C HIS A 484 30.54 1.15 -8.08
N ARG A 485 30.61 1.16 -6.75
CA ARG A 485 31.42 2.09 -5.98
C ARG A 485 32.62 1.39 -5.37
N SER A 486 33.79 1.97 -5.54
CA SER A 486 35.07 1.40 -5.11
C SER A 486 36.07 2.48 -4.74
N ALA A 487 36.87 2.23 -3.70
CA ALA A 487 38.02 3.06 -3.35
C ALA A 487 39.14 3.00 -4.40
N SER A 488 39.23 1.89 -5.15
CA SER A 488 40.21 1.70 -6.22
C SER A 488 39.78 2.38 -7.51
N LYS A 489 40.73 3.01 -8.20
CA LYS A 489 40.53 3.58 -9.54
C LYS A 489 40.65 2.49 -10.61
N MET A 490 39.61 2.35 -11.42
CA MET A 490 39.47 1.39 -12.54
C MET A 490 39.71 -0.07 -12.12
N PRO A 491 39.00 -0.58 -11.10
CA PRO A 491 39.20 -1.96 -10.66
C PRO A 491 38.70 -2.92 -11.73
N GLU A 492 39.41 -4.03 -11.94
CA GLU A 492 39.04 -5.07 -12.94
C GLU A 492 37.63 -5.63 -12.71
N SER A 493 37.19 -5.68 -11.44
CA SER A 493 35.85 -6.09 -11.04
C SER A 493 34.74 -5.26 -11.69
N SER A 494 34.97 -3.95 -11.95
CA SER A 494 34.01 -3.11 -12.68
C SER A 494 33.73 -3.66 -14.06
N ALA A 495 34.80 -3.97 -14.81
CA ALA A 495 34.66 -4.46 -16.17
C ALA A 495 33.98 -5.83 -16.20
N GLY A 496 34.29 -6.72 -15.24
CA GLY A 496 33.63 -8.01 -15.07
C GLY A 496 32.14 -7.88 -14.77
N PHE A 497 31.77 -7.01 -13.83
CA PHE A 497 30.39 -6.74 -13.45
C PHE A 497 29.54 -6.25 -14.63
N PHE A 498 29.94 -5.16 -15.29
CA PHE A 498 29.16 -4.60 -16.41
C PHE A 498 29.07 -5.54 -17.62
N LYS A 499 30.16 -6.24 -17.97
CA LYS A 499 30.17 -7.19 -19.10
C LYS A 499 29.30 -8.43 -18.83
N SER A 500 29.08 -8.78 -17.57
CA SER A 500 28.24 -9.94 -17.20
C SER A 500 26.74 -9.66 -17.33
N PHE A 501 26.32 -8.39 -17.41
CA PHE A 501 24.92 -8.01 -17.49
C PHE A 501 24.30 -8.42 -18.82
N ASN A 502 23.25 -9.22 -18.77
CA ASN A 502 22.50 -9.67 -19.94
C ASN A 502 21.00 -9.68 -19.64
N PHE A 503 20.18 -9.40 -20.64
CA PHE A 503 18.73 -9.52 -20.50
C PHE A 503 18.28 -10.98 -20.60
N SER A 504 17.28 -11.34 -19.81
CA SER A 504 16.60 -12.64 -19.85
C SER A 504 15.09 -12.42 -19.92
N GLY A 505 14.34 -13.42 -20.37
CA GLY A 505 12.88 -13.30 -20.43
C GLY A 505 12.24 -13.16 -19.04
N PHE A 506 11.18 -12.38 -18.94
CA PHE A 506 10.35 -12.37 -17.74
C PHE A 506 9.59 -13.69 -17.56
N LYS A 507 9.39 -14.08 -16.31
CA LYS A 507 8.64 -15.27 -15.91
C LYS A 507 7.29 -14.85 -15.37
N TYR A 508 6.24 -15.50 -15.86
CA TYR A 508 4.87 -15.29 -15.41
C TYR A 508 4.23 -16.63 -15.03
N ALA A 509 3.23 -16.57 -14.15
CA ALA A 509 2.28 -17.65 -13.99
C ALA A 509 1.50 -17.88 -15.31
N ASN A 510 0.74 -18.98 -15.37
CA ASN A 510 -0.13 -19.25 -16.51
C ASN A 510 -1.21 -18.16 -16.60
N ALA A 511 -1.48 -17.70 -17.82
CA ALA A 511 -2.55 -16.74 -18.06
C ALA A 511 -3.92 -17.38 -17.83
N GLU A 512 -4.79 -16.67 -17.14
CA GLU A 512 -6.17 -17.08 -16.90
C GLU A 512 -7.13 -16.10 -17.55
N GLU A 513 -8.34 -16.58 -17.83
CA GLU A 513 -9.41 -15.74 -18.33
C GLU A 513 -9.84 -14.72 -17.28
N PHE A 514 -9.85 -13.44 -17.67
CA PHE A 514 -10.35 -12.34 -16.87
C PHE A 514 -11.44 -11.62 -17.67
N SER A 515 -12.59 -11.41 -17.04
CA SER A 515 -13.72 -10.68 -17.63
C SER A 515 -14.06 -9.49 -16.73
N ASP A 516 -14.05 -8.30 -17.32
CA ASP A 516 -14.52 -7.08 -16.66
C ASP A 516 -15.93 -6.76 -17.19
N THR A 517 -16.93 -6.92 -16.34
CA THR A 517 -18.34 -6.69 -16.70
C THR A 517 -18.70 -5.20 -16.77
N LEU A 518 -17.96 -4.34 -16.06
CA LEU A 518 -18.16 -2.90 -16.06
C LEU A 518 -17.62 -2.28 -17.36
N LEU A 519 -16.39 -2.67 -17.72
CA LEU A 519 -15.67 -2.19 -18.91
C LEU A 519 -15.96 -3.05 -20.15
N LYS A 520 -16.72 -4.14 -20.00
CA LYS A 520 -17.25 -4.99 -21.07
C LYS A 520 -16.17 -5.61 -21.97
N PHE A 521 -15.10 -6.11 -21.37
CA PHE A 521 -14.05 -6.83 -22.09
C PHE A 521 -13.65 -8.13 -21.41
N LYS A 522 -12.98 -8.97 -22.19
CA LYS A 522 -12.49 -10.28 -21.78
C LYS A 522 -11.10 -10.50 -22.37
N VAL A 523 -10.16 -10.94 -21.53
CA VAL A 523 -8.74 -11.11 -21.86
C VAL A 523 -8.16 -12.34 -21.18
N LEU A 524 -7.06 -12.87 -21.70
CA LEU A 524 -6.21 -13.83 -20.99
C LEU A 524 -5.06 -13.07 -20.32
N THR A 525 -4.90 -13.22 -19.01
CA THR A 525 -3.87 -12.50 -18.27
C THR A 525 -3.38 -13.29 -17.06
N PRO A 526 -2.06 -13.34 -16.80
CA PRO A 526 -1.51 -13.84 -15.54
C PRO A 526 -1.54 -12.78 -14.43
N VAL A 527 -1.82 -11.52 -14.79
CA VAL A 527 -1.88 -10.37 -13.89
C VAL A 527 -3.33 -9.96 -13.74
N LYS A 528 -3.88 -10.00 -12.52
CA LYS A 528 -5.25 -9.54 -12.24
C LYS A 528 -5.19 -8.27 -11.40
N PRO A 529 -6.09 -7.29 -11.64
CA PRO A 529 -6.22 -6.16 -10.74
C PRO A 529 -6.58 -6.65 -9.33
N SER A 530 -5.81 -6.24 -8.32
CA SER A 530 -6.07 -6.60 -6.91
C SER A 530 -7.10 -5.65 -6.33
N PHE A 531 -8.34 -6.10 -6.19
CA PHE A 531 -9.36 -5.37 -5.47
C PHE A 531 -10.18 -6.29 -4.58
N ASP A 532 -10.53 -5.80 -3.39
CA ASP A 532 -11.53 -6.45 -2.56
C ASP A 532 -12.90 -6.37 -3.28
N ALA A 533 -13.56 -7.52 -3.45
CA ALA A 533 -14.79 -7.61 -4.24
C ALA A 533 -15.93 -6.78 -3.62
N ASP A 534 -16.00 -6.71 -2.29
CA ASP A 534 -17.02 -5.94 -1.58
C ASP A 534 -16.75 -4.43 -1.70
N MET A 535 -15.47 -4.02 -1.63
CA MET A 535 -15.10 -2.62 -1.89
C MET A 535 -15.41 -2.21 -3.34
N MET A 536 -15.17 -3.11 -4.29
CA MET A 536 -15.50 -2.87 -5.69
C MET A 536 -17.01 -2.73 -5.91
N ASP A 537 -17.82 -3.62 -5.35
CA ASP A 537 -19.28 -3.54 -5.44
C ASP A 537 -19.79 -2.22 -4.82
N MET A 538 -19.24 -1.83 -3.67
CA MET A 538 -19.58 -0.58 -3.00
C MET A 538 -19.20 0.66 -3.84
N MET A 539 -18.00 0.67 -4.44
CA MET A 539 -17.58 1.74 -5.36
C MET A 539 -18.45 1.77 -6.62
N MET A 540 -18.83 0.60 -7.16
CA MET A 540 -19.74 0.51 -8.31
C MET A 540 -21.12 1.08 -7.97
N TYR A 541 -21.66 0.78 -6.79
CA TYR A 541 -22.92 1.34 -6.32
C TYR A 541 -22.84 2.87 -6.23
N ALA A 542 -21.79 3.41 -5.60
CA ALA A 542 -21.60 4.85 -5.47
C ALA A 542 -21.47 5.54 -6.85
N LYS A 543 -20.66 4.97 -7.75
CA LYS A 543 -20.45 5.51 -9.10
C LYS A 543 -21.73 5.49 -9.94
N LYS A 544 -22.51 4.40 -9.91
CA LYS A 544 -23.80 4.32 -10.61
C LYS A 544 -24.78 5.41 -10.18
N ASN A 545 -24.68 5.86 -8.94
CA ASN A 545 -25.52 6.91 -8.36
C ASN A 545 -24.79 8.27 -8.24
N GLU A 546 -23.68 8.48 -8.93
CA GLU A 546 -22.87 9.70 -8.82
C GLU A 546 -23.65 10.96 -9.23
N GLN A 547 -24.54 10.86 -10.21
CA GLN A 547 -25.41 11.98 -10.62
C GLN A 547 -26.34 12.46 -9.49
N VAL A 548 -26.70 11.56 -8.57
CA VAL A 548 -27.51 11.87 -7.38
C VAL A 548 -26.66 12.55 -6.30
N LEU A 549 -25.36 12.23 -6.26
CA LEU A 549 -24.40 12.81 -5.32
C LEU A 549 -23.95 14.23 -5.73
N LYS A 550 -23.93 14.55 -7.03
CA LYS A 550 -23.60 15.89 -7.54
C LYS A 550 -24.84 16.80 -7.55
N LYS A 551 -24.84 17.84 -6.72
CA LYS A 551 -25.94 18.83 -6.64
C LYS A 551 -26.06 19.74 -7.87
N ASP A 552 -25.00 19.89 -8.64
CA ASP A 552 -24.98 20.67 -9.87
C ASP A 552 -24.89 19.71 -11.06
N ILE A 553 -25.99 19.61 -11.82
CA ILE A 553 -26.00 18.94 -13.13
C ILE A 553 -25.27 19.86 -14.10
N THR A 554 -23.94 19.84 -14.10
CA THR A 554 -23.19 20.29 -15.26
C THR A 554 -23.32 19.20 -16.32
N TYR A 555 -24.08 19.50 -17.38
CA TYR A 555 -24.11 18.69 -18.58
C TYR A 555 -22.70 18.67 -19.16
N ASN A 556 -21.97 17.59 -18.88
CA ASN A 556 -20.63 17.39 -19.40
C ASN A 556 -20.76 16.54 -20.67
N ASP A 557 -20.69 17.18 -21.84
CA ASP A 557 -20.66 16.51 -23.15
C ASP A 557 -19.38 15.69 -23.38
N MET A 558 -18.43 15.75 -22.44
CA MET A 558 -17.22 14.95 -22.45
C MET A 558 -17.56 13.51 -22.06
N PRO A 559 -17.27 12.52 -22.92
CA PRO A 559 -17.55 11.13 -22.60
C PRO A 559 -16.75 10.64 -21.39
N GLU A 560 -17.34 9.73 -20.61
CA GLU A 560 -16.66 9.13 -19.46
C GLU A 560 -15.59 8.14 -19.91
N ASP A 561 -14.32 8.50 -19.69
CA ASP A 561 -13.18 7.59 -19.82
C ASP A 561 -13.12 6.66 -18.62
N ASN A 562 -13.08 5.35 -18.90
CA ASN A 562 -12.87 4.34 -17.87
C ASN A 562 -11.60 3.54 -18.14
N THR A 563 -10.75 3.42 -17.13
CA THR A 563 -9.41 2.83 -17.24
C THR A 563 -9.26 1.62 -16.31
N ALA A 564 -8.71 0.53 -16.84
CA ALA A 564 -8.21 -0.61 -16.07
C ALA A 564 -6.70 -0.80 -16.32
N ASN A 565 -5.93 -0.88 -15.24
CA ASN A 565 -4.48 -1.07 -15.30
C ASN A 565 -4.15 -2.51 -14.89
N PHE A 566 -3.48 -3.24 -15.79
CA PHE A 566 -2.90 -4.55 -15.53
C PHE A 566 -1.39 -4.37 -15.32
N ILE A 567 -0.96 -4.37 -14.06
CA ILE A 567 0.40 -4.01 -13.65
C ILE A 567 1.04 -5.22 -12.99
N SER A 568 2.15 -5.70 -13.56
CA SER A 568 3.03 -6.61 -12.82
C SER A 568 4.09 -5.80 -12.10
N GLU A 569 3.98 -5.69 -10.78
CA GLU A 569 5.00 -5.01 -9.96
C GLU A 569 6.37 -5.72 -10.06
N GLU A 570 6.37 -7.04 -10.23
CA GLU A 570 7.56 -7.88 -10.30
C GLU A 570 8.40 -7.69 -11.59
N THR A 571 7.75 -7.43 -12.71
CA THR A 571 8.42 -7.26 -14.02
C THR A 571 8.42 -5.80 -14.48
N GLY A 572 7.48 -5.00 -13.99
CA GLY A 572 7.19 -3.66 -14.46
C GLY A 572 6.51 -3.64 -15.82
N GLU A 573 5.98 -4.74 -16.35
CA GLU A 573 5.16 -4.67 -17.57
C GLU A 573 3.74 -4.20 -17.21
N VAL A 574 3.20 -3.32 -18.05
CA VAL A 574 1.88 -2.71 -17.85
C VAL A 574 1.07 -2.76 -19.14
N ILE A 575 -0.19 -3.15 -19.01
CA ILE A 575 -1.20 -2.98 -20.05
C ILE A 575 -2.31 -2.10 -19.51
N VAL A 576 -2.55 -0.97 -20.17
CA VAL A 576 -3.64 -0.04 -19.83
C VAL A 576 -4.78 -0.25 -20.80
N VAL A 577 -5.94 -0.63 -20.27
CA VAL A 577 -7.19 -0.70 -21.04
C VAL A 577 -8.00 0.55 -20.76
N ASN A 578 -8.26 1.35 -21.78
CA ASN A 578 -9.22 2.43 -21.73
C ASN A 578 -10.47 2.05 -22.52
N THR A 579 -11.62 2.37 -21.96
CA THR A 579 -12.90 2.24 -22.64
C THR A 579 -13.59 3.58 -22.66
N PHE A 580 -14.23 3.85 -23.79
CA PHE A 580 -14.85 5.11 -24.10
C PHE A 580 -16.15 4.81 -24.85
N LYS A 581 -17.23 5.51 -24.51
CA LYS A 581 -18.51 5.40 -25.23
C LYS A 581 -18.88 6.77 -25.81
N TYR A 582 -18.95 6.88 -27.12
CA TYR A 582 -19.48 8.07 -27.78
C TYR A 582 -20.96 8.30 -27.36
N PRO A 583 -21.41 9.57 -27.28
CA PRO A 583 -22.83 9.90 -27.05
C PRO A 583 -23.74 9.21 -28.09
N ASP A 584 -24.98 8.92 -27.70
CA ASP A 584 -25.91 8.14 -28.55
C ASP A 584 -26.21 8.81 -29.91
N TYR A 585 -26.00 10.13 -30.03
CA TYR A 585 -26.17 10.90 -31.27
C TYR A 585 -24.85 11.20 -32.00
N TYR A 586 -23.73 10.61 -31.58
CA TYR A 586 -22.45 10.80 -32.26
C TYR A 586 -22.45 10.14 -33.64
N PHE A 587 -22.03 10.91 -34.64
CA PHE A 587 -21.80 10.40 -35.98
C PHE A 587 -20.49 10.96 -36.54
N ALA A 588 -19.56 10.07 -36.91
CA ALA A 588 -18.35 10.45 -37.60
C ALA A 588 -18.68 10.83 -39.05
N LYS A 589 -18.65 12.15 -39.37
CA LYS A 589 -18.91 12.68 -40.72
C LYS A 589 -18.02 12.02 -41.79
N ASP A 590 -16.79 11.69 -41.43
CA ASP A 590 -15.83 11.00 -42.28
C ASP A 590 -15.15 9.89 -41.48
N SER A 591 -15.48 8.64 -41.82
CA SER A 591 -14.92 7.47 -41.15
C SER A 591 -13.41 7.29 -41.41
N ALA A 592 -12.90 7.72 -42.56
CA ALA A 592 -11.47 7.64 -42.87
C ALA A 592 -10.70 8.63 -42.01
N LYS A 593 -11.19 9.87 -41.89
CA LYS A 593 -10.62 10.90 -41.00
C LYS A 593 -10.70 10.51 -39.53
N PHE A 594 -11.79 9.89 -39.10
CA PHE A 594 -11.94 9.34 -37.75
C PHE A 594 -10.83 8.34 -37.41
N TRP A 595 -10.64 7.34 -38.28
CA TRP A 595 -9.60 6.34 -38.08
C TRP A 595 -8.20 6.93 -38.21
N GLN A 596 -7.99 7.89 -39.12
CA GLN A 596 -6.72 8.58 -39.28
C GLN A 596 -6.29 9.30 -38.00
N TYR A 597 -7.23 9.97 -37.31
CA TYR A 597 -6.97 10.61 -36.01
C TYR A 597 -6.53 9.59 -34.94
N LEU A 598 -7.18 8.43 -34.89
CA LEU A 598 -6.82 7.37 -33.95
C LEU A 598 -5.48 6.68 -34.30
N PHE A 599 -5.07 6.67 -35.57
CA PHE A 599 -3.84 6.02 -36.03
C PHE A 599 -2.60 6.91 -35.97
N ASN A 600 -2.78 8.22 -36.09
CA ASN A 600 -1.69 9.19 -36.12
C ASN A 600 -2.01 10.32 -35.14
N PRO A 601 -1.86 10.08 -33.82
CA PRO A 601 -1.85 11.19 -32.88
C PRO A 601 -0.72 12.17 -33.28
N ASP A 602 -0.92 13.46 -33.03
CA ASP A 602 0.04 14.52 -33.34
C ASP A 602 1.34 14.29 -32.54
N SER A 603 2.31 13.63 -33.18
CA SER A 603 3.49 13.07 -32.53
C SER A 603 4.62 12.89 -33.54
N SER A 604 5.87 12.97 -33.06
CA SER A 604 7.07 12.66 -33.83
C SER A 604 7.24 11.18 -34.14
N LEU A 605 6.39 10.31 -33.58
CA LEU A 605 6.49 8.86 -33.72
C LEU A 605 6.12 8.35 -35.11
N VAL A 606 6.87 7.36 -35.59
CA VAL A 606 6.60 6.69 -36.87
C VAL A 606 5.75 5.46 -36.65
N LEU A 607 4.62 5.36 -37.37
CA LEU A 607 3.80 4.15 -37.42
C LEU A 607 4.55 3.05 -38.19
N ARG A 608 5.10 2.08 -37.44
CA ARG A 608 5.89 0.96 -37.98
C ARG A 608 5.02 -0.17 -38.51
N LYS A 609 3.90 -0.45 -37.83
CA LYS A 609 3.04 -1.58 -38.14
C LYS A 609 1.59 -1.23 -37.94
N LYS A 610 0.75 -1.67 -38.87
CA LYS A 610 -0.70 -1.53 -38.83
C LYS A 610 -1.34 -2.82 -39.35
N VAL A 611 -2.03 -3.54 -38.48
CA VAL A 611 -2.68 -4.81 -38.79
C VAL A 611 -4.16 -4.71 -38.46
N ARG A 612 -5.03 -5.03 -39.42
CA ARG A 612 -6.46 -5.19 -39.16
C ARG A 612 -6.68 -6.58 -38.55
N LEU A 613 -7.43 -6.64 -37.45
CA LEU A 613 -7.82 -7.90 -36.82
C LEU A 613 -9.29 -8.18 -37.13
N ASP A 614 -9.59 -9.45 -37.42
CA ASP A 614 -10.98 -9.91 -37.54
C ASP A 614 -11.49 -10.35 -36.16
N LYS A 615 -12.48 -9.63 -35.64
CA LYS A 615 -13.14 -9.90 -34.34
C LYS A 615 -14.67 -10.00 -34.51
N GLY A 616 -15.12 -10.46 -35.69
CA GLY A 616 -16.53 -10.68 -36.03
C GLY A 616 -17.22 -9.52 -36.73
N ASN A 617 -18.45 -9.75 -37.20
CA ASN A 617 -19.14 -8.93 -38.21
C ASN A 617 -19.42 -7.46 -37.81
N ASP A 618 -19.39 -7.10 -36.53
CA ASP A 618 -19.68 -5.74 -36.02
C ASP A 618 -18.53 -5.10 -35.22
N THR A 619 -17.34 -5.71 -35.25
CA THR A 619 -16.18 -5.21 -34.50
C THR A 619 -15.06 -4.83 -35.44
N ARG A 620 -14.63 -3.57 -35.40
CA ARG A 620 -13.46 -3.08 -36.14
C ARG A 620 -12.28 -3.04 -35.18
N ALA A 621 -11.25 -3.85 -35.44
CA ALA A 621 -10.07 -3.90 -34.60
C ALA A 621 -8.79 -3.66 -35.40
N TRP A 622 -7.88 -2.86 -34.82
CA TRP A 622 -6.58 -2.54 -35.39
C TRP A 622 -5.49 -2.68 -34.33
N LEU A 623 -4.43 -3.40 -34.68
CA LEU A 623 -3.20 -3.46 -33.91
C LEU A 623 -2.16 -2.54 -34.54
N LEU A 624 -1.61 -1.64 -33.74
CA LEU A 624 -0.71 -0.58 -34.15
C LEU A 624 0.58 -0.64 -33.33
N GLU A 625 1.71 -0.37 -33.97
CA GLU A 625 3.01 -0.20 -33.31
C GLU A 625 3.64 1.11 -33.78
N TRP A 626 3.88 2.04 -32.86
CA TRP A 626 4.63 3.28 -33.10
C TRP A 626 6.00 3.23 -32.46
N LYS A 627 6.97 3.89 -33.07
CA LYS A 627 8.33 4.00 -32.54
C LYS A 627 8.96 5.36 -32.87
N ASP A 628 9.90 5.77 -32.03
CA ASP A 628 10.96 6.70 -32.43
C ASP A 628 12.07 5.92 -33.16
N THR A 629 12.65 6.47 -34.24
CA THR A 629 13.68 5.77 -35.00
C THR A 629 15.00 5.58 -34.26
N ALA A 630 15.26 6.40 -33.24
CA ALA A 630 16.44 6.36 -32.38
C ALA A 630 16.17 5.66 -31.03
N SER A 631 15.05 4.96 -30.89
CA SER A 631 14.72 4.15 -29.70
C SER A 631 14.47 2.68 -30.06
N THR A 632 14.84 1.81 -29.12
CA THR A 632 14.47 0.39 -29.17
C THR A 632 13.06 0.12 -28.65
N ARG A 633 12.40 1.12 -28.05
CA ARG A 633 11.05 1.00 -27.47
C ARG A 633 9.96 1.18 -28.53
N ILE A 634 8.84 0.51 -28.31
CA ILE A 634 7.66 0.56 -29.17
C ILE A 634 6.43 0.77 -28.30
N ILE A 635 5.55 1.69 -28.69
CA ILE A 635 4.18 1.75 -28.16
C ILE A 635 3.32 0.82 -29.01
N LYS A 636 2.79 -0.24 -28.39
CA LYS A 636 1.84 -1.16 -29.00
C LYS A 636 0.45 -0.83 -28.50
N LYS A 637 -0.51 -0.64 -29.43
CA LYS A 637 -1.91 -0.37 -29.10
C LYS A 637 -2.86 -1.23 -29.92
N LEU A 638 -3.83 -1.82 -29.24
CA LEU A 638 -4.99 -2.43 -29.85
C LEU A 638 -6.13 -1.42 -29.75
N ILE A 639 -6.74 -1.06 -30.87
CA ILE A 639 -7.92 -0.20 -30.94
C ILE A 639 -9.09 -1.05 -31.45
N THR A 640 -10.14 -1.18 -30.66
CA THR A 640 -11.34 -1.94 -30.98
C THR A 640 -12.56 -1.05 -30.91
N GLN A 641 -13.34 -0.99 -31.97
CA GLN A 641 -14.62 -0.28 -32.02
C GLN A 641 -15.76 -1.26 -32.26
N LYS A 642 -16.79 -1.22 -31.41
CA LYS A 642 -18.06 -1.93 -31.57
C LYS A 642 -19.21 -0.95 -31.34
N GLY A 643 -19.91 -0.58 -32.41
CA GLY A 643 -20.90 0.50 -32.37
C GLY A 643 -20.30 1.83 -31.90
N LEU A 644 -20.88 2.41 -30.84
CA LEU A 644 -20.42 3.65 -30.20
C LEU A 644 -19.35 3.42 -29.11
N SER A 645 -18.99 2.17 -28.83
CA SER A 645 -17.97 1.85 -27.85
C SER A 645 -16.60 1.68 -28.50
N LEU A 646 -15.61 2.36 -27.95
CA LEU A 646 -14.20 2.26 -28.28
C LEU A 646 -13.46 1.67 -27.08
N LEU A 647 -12.60 0.70 -27.34
CA LEU A 647 -11.67 0.14 -26.37
C LEU A 647 -10.27 0.25 -26.93
N THR A 648 -9.34 0.74 -26.10
CA THR A 648 -7.92 0.73 -26.41
C THR A 648 -7.15 -0.04 -25.36
N ALA A 649 -6.29 -0.98 -25.75
CA ALA A 649 -5.27 -1.54 -24.88
C ALA A 649 -3.91 -1.00 -25.32
N SER A 650 -3.13 -0.42 -24.41
CA SER A 650 -1.81 0.17 -24.68
C SER A 650 -0.73 -0.49 -23.81
N THR A 651 0.45 -0.73 -24.38
CA THR A 651 1.64 -1.25 -23.68
C THR A 651 2.92 -0.75 -24.35
N ASN A 652 3.99 -0.56 -23.58
CA ASN A 652 5.33 -0.39 -24.13
C ASN A 652 5.97 -1.79 -24.29
N ILE A 653 6.59 -2.04 -25.43
CA ILE A 653 7.38 -3.26 -25.69
C ILE A 653 8.77 -2.88 -26.20
N ASP A 654 9.61 -3.88 -26.36
CA ASP A 654 10.94 -3.75 -26.92
C ASP A 654 11.01 -4.30 -28.36
N SER A 655 11.75 -3.63 -29.23
CA SER A 655 11.88 -4.00 -30.65
C SER A 655 12.89 -5.11 -30.94
N LEU A 656 13.80 -5.39 -30.00
CA LEU A 656 14.89 -6.37 -30.16
C LEU A 656 14.64 -7.68 -29.40
N LEU A 657 13.64 -7.72 -28.50
CA LEU A 657 13.21 -8.94 -27.82
C LEU A 657 11.76 -9.30 -28.14
N PRO A 658 11.40 -10.59 -28.11
CA PRO A 658 10.01 -10.99 -28.24
C PRO A 658 9.20 -10.48 -27.04
N ALA A 659 7.92 -10.15 -27.29
CA ALA A 659 6.99 -9.83 -26.22
C ALA A 659 6.86 -11.00 -25.22
N SER A 660 6.71 -10.67 -23.94
CA SER A 660 6.51 -11.64 -22.86
C SER A 660 5.22 -12.43 -23.01
N SER A 661 5.06 -13.53 -22.27
CA SER A 661 3.79 -14.26 -22.24
C SER A 661 2.63 -13.35 -21.79
N PHE A 662 2.83 -12.49 -20.79
CA PHE A 662 1.81 -11.52 -20.38
C PHE A 662 1.32 -10.66 -21.54
N VAL A 663 2.22 -10.00 -22.28
CA VAL A 663 1.83 -9.13 -23.39
C VAL A 663 1.31 -9.93 -24.60
N ARG A 664 1.80 -11.13 -24.85
CA ARG A 664 1.29 -11.97 -25.95
C ARG A 664 -0.12 -12.47 -25.65
N ASP A 665 -0.32 -13.08 -24.50
CA ASP A 665 -1.59 -13.72 -24.13
C ASP A 665 -2.72 -12.70 -24.02
N PHE A 666 -2.42 -11.49 -23.53
CA PHE A 666 -3.42 -10.41 -23.41
C PHE A 666 -3.92 -9.89 -24.76
N TYR A 667 -3.05 -9.82 -25.77
CA TYR A 667 -3.37 -9.24 -27.08
C TYR A 667 -3.93 -10.25 -28.10
N ASN A 668 -3.87 -11.55 -27.79
CA ASN A 668 -4.48 -12.61 -28.58
C ASN A 668 -6.01 -12.59 -28.37
#